data_AF-A0A9D4I1M0-F1
#
_entry.id   AF-A0A9D4I1M0-F1
#
_cell.length_a   1.000
_cell.length_b   1.000
_cell.length_c   1.000
_cell.angle_alpha   90.00
_cell.angle_beta   90.00
_cell.angle_gamma   90.00
#
_symmetry.space_group_name_H-M   'P 1'
#
loop_
_entity.id
_entity.type
_entity.pdbx_description
1 polymer ?
#
loop_
_entity_poly.entity_id
_entity_poly.type
_entity_poly.pdbx_seq_one_letter_code
_entity_poly.pdbx_strand_id
1 'polypeptide(L)'
;MSGLFRSAGDIIFDDYQPMPGQVSNVQLKKFSETSNFLQFLKPLTPQHPYFFAQIRALAQNSKITLGIAGPDIDEDAHPGHWNHTVGYHMNTGQCFSSHMDSANTKGEKFSIGDMFGVLITHFGEDMSTVMFLRNGTPVATRYLFESDQSKFLPTLCLENGPVDLGVMWPEAALGVPRFDENNMLNWIKDSGVQYDPGTNIFHYDKKLPEVTLQCPVPLNKELVHYEVIVQEAVEGESPAVGIATCSPLWPVPTCVLLRDFFRWKAEGTDLKSEVGQRIGFGIHYGPEERSKPDFDDKKLQLVLCFVTVDMQIVFFRMMLQPPGGFFPLVILSRGASKVELDLATNRDLGNQETTELLDNIYTERATAALQVIEEDKQRRLLDLSKFRKSDDIVMEMNEQCCRLHLPAEKKRIHAIQLRVPLSEEACVFYCEVIKMNDDSVIGIGIGDAQFNLSKHPGKHKNSTGYISKDGKLYYNERDHTDKSVIRFSEGDTIAMELIHISNRNCNSVVRFIRNGCPVGTQFVTISNKEELFPVVSLCGNGYSVHLNVFWQNQVSQAQGLKVANLHHWCLPEGAEVDNDSKIVTVKPLRNSVCVQCPTPLNEYFSHFEVKIIDEYGFDNHPPPPMIALSSASSMDVTSPTDRSHFRLDHLRFWAVGEAAGSVKVGDLVGWGMLIPESQVNELERLVICFLTINRSIVLTRVVFEPEGGWFPIVLLAAGVKRVQFEFSAIRITEHPLTDAYMESLITETKEVHAKELELIAAGKDIDELNIKKTDLMKYLPEEIVEKDRLKNLERPANAKMSDVVMKAKGLDNFQKAVKGFRDIKDKGQGSKACVIL
;
A
#
# COMPACT_ATOMS: atom_id res chain seq x y z
N MET A 1 -8.40 -43.35 12.74
CA MET A 1 -9.07 -42.39 11.83
C MET A 1 -8.43 -41.00 11.91
N SER A 2 -7.20 -40.88 12.45
CA SER A 2 -6.36 -39.68 12.37
C SER A 2 -5.91 -39.44 10.92
N GLY A 3 -6.24 -38.30 10.34
CA GLY A 3 -5.67 -37.90 9.04
C GLY A 3 -6.54 -37.07 8.11
N LEU A 4 -7.80 -36.75 8.45
CA LEU A 4 -8.63 -35.85 7.64
C LEU A 4 -8.40 -34.36 7.94
N PHE A 5 -7.89 -34.05 9.12
CA PHE A 5 -7.71 -32.69 9.60
C PHE A 5 -6.30 -32.49 10.13
N ARG A 6 -5.76 -31.30 9.89
CA ARG A 6 -4.62 -30.73 10.60
C ARG A 6 -5.17 -29.63 11.51
N SER A 7 -4.80 -29.65 12.78
CA SER A 7 -5.25 -28.64 13.74
C SER A 7 -4.15 -28.30 14.72
N ALA A 8 -4.10 -27.03 15.12
CA ALA A 8 -3.19 -26.53 16.15
C ALA A 8 -3.96 -25.71 17.20
N GLY A 9 -3.47 -25.75 18.43
CA GLY A 9 -4.03 -24.99 19.55
C GLY A 9 -5.26 -25.62 20.21
N ASP A 10 -6.19 -24.76 20.65
CA ASP A 10 -7.28 -25.06 21.57
C ASP A 10 -8.62 -25.37 20.89
N ILE A 11 -8.62 -25.75 19.61
CA ILE A 11 -9.85 -26.08 18.86
C ILE A 11 -10.36 -27.46 19.26
N ILE A 12 -11.64 -27.52 19.59
CA ILE A 12 -12.41 -28.75 19.80
C ILE A 12 -13.33 -28.91 18.60
N PHE A 13 -13.26 -30.05 17.91
CA PHE A 13 -14.08 -30.27 16.73
C PHE A 13 -14.50 -31.73 16.55
N ASP A 14 -15.54 -31.89 15.74
CA ASP A 14 -16.02 -33.17 15.25
C ASP A 14 -15.08 -33.75 14.18
N ASP A 15 -14.30 -34.79 14.50
CA ASP A 15 -13.27 -35.36 13.60
C ASP A 15 -13.77 -36.41 12.59
N TYR A 16 -15.08 -36.68 12.56
CA TYR A 16 -15.64 -37.70 11.69
C TYR A 16 -15.61 -37.26 10.21
N GLN A 17 -15.66 -38.25 9.31
CA GLN A 17 -15.74 -38.00 7.88
C GLN A 17 -17.02 -37.20 7.53
N PRO A 18 -16.91 -36.06 6.82
CA PRO A 18 -18.08 -35.28 6.43
C PRO A 18 -19.01 -36.10 5.50
N MET A 19 -20.28 -36.19 5.86
CA MET A 19 -21.35 -36.75 5.02
C MET A 19 -22.21 -35.63 4.40
N PRO A 20 -22.82 -35.85 3.22
CA PRO A 20 -23.72 -34.87 2.60
C PRO A 20 -24.79 -34.33 3.57
N GLY A 21 -24.86 -33.01 3.72
CA GLY A 21 -25.75 -32.29 4.63
C GLY A 21 -25.30 -32.22 6.09
N GLN A 22 -24.15 -32.80 6.44
CA GLN A 22 -23.66 -32.85 7.81
C GLN A 22 -22.96 -31.55 8.22
N VAL A 23 -23.25 -31.08 9.43
CA VAL A 23 -22.57 -29.92 10.02
C VAL A 23 -21.65 -30.39 11.13
N SER A 24 -20.35 -30.16 10.97
CA SER A 24 -19.34 -30.40 12.00
C SER A 24 -19.35 -29.25 13.02
N ASN A 25 -19.32 -29.59 14.31
CA ASN A 25 -19.12 -28.60 15.36
C ASN A 25 -17.64 -28.24 15.46
N VAL A 26 -17.33 -26.94 15.51
CA VAL A 26 -15.96 -26.43 15.71
C VAL A 26 -16.01 -25.34 16.77
N GLN A 27 -15.30 -25.54 17.88
CA GLN A 27 -15.32 -24.65 19.03
C GLN A 27 -13.91 -24.24 19.42
N LEU A 28 -13.72 -22.95 19.69
CA LEU A 28 -12.52 -22.47 20.36
C LEU A 28 -12.80 -22.35 21.86
N LYS A 29 -11.93 -22.94 22.69
CA LYS A 29 -12.07 -22.89 24.15
C LYS A 29 -12.14 -21.45 24.67
N LYS A 30 -12.83 -21.29 25.80
CA LYS A 30 -12.86 -20.04 26.55
C LYS A 30 -11.44 -19.67 26.99
N PHE A 31 -11.06 -18.40 26.81
CA PHE A 31 -9.74 -17.84 27.18
C PHE A 31 -8.56 -18.28 26.30
N SER A 32 -8.78 -18.87 25.13
CA SER A 32 -7.69 -19.03 24.17
C SER A 32 -7.32 -17.67 23.58
N GLU A 33 -6.09 -17.22 23.79
CA GLU A 33 -5.57 -15.90 23.36
C GLU A 33 -4.68 -15.99 22.12
N THR A 34 -4.29 -17.19 21.68
CA THR A 34 -3.44 -17.40 20.52
C THR A 34 -4.27 -17.55 19.24
N SER A 35 -3.62 -17.50 18.08
CA SER A 35 -4.24 -18.00 16.86
C SER A 35 -4.32 -19.52 16.94
N ASN A 36 -5.41 -20.09 16.44
CA ASN A 36 -5.61 -21.53 16.42
C ASN A 36 -6.15 -21.90 15.06
N PHE A 37 -5.56 -22.93 14.47
CA PHE A 37 -5.78 -23.29 13.08
C PHE A 37 -6.49 -24.64 12.97
N LEU A 38 -7.40 -24.76 12.01
CA LEU A 38 -8.05 -26.01 11.60
C LEU A 38 -8.13 -26.05 10.07
N GLN A 39 -7.54 -27.08 9.47
CA GLN A 39 -7.54 -27.29 8.03
C GLN A 39 -8.02 -28.69 7.69
N PHE A 40 -8.86 -28.75 6.67
CA PHE A 40 -9.36 -29.99 6.11
C PHE A 40 -8.44 -30.45 4.97
N LEU A 41 -7.87 -31.64 5.10
CA LEU A 41 -6.78 -32.13 4.26
C LEU A 41 -7.23 -32.70 2.91
N LYS A 42 -8.45 -32.38 2.48
CA LYS A 42 -8.92 -32.67 1.13
C LYS A 42 -9.12 -31.37 0.36
N PRO A 43 -8.53 -31.27 -0.84
CA PRO A 43 -8.59 -30.05 -1.61
C PRO A 43 -9.98 -29.79 -2.15
N LEU A 44 -10.29 -28.50 -2.32
CA LEU A 44 -11.41 -28.05 -3.14
C LEU A 44 -11.18 -28.50 -4.59
N THR A 45 -12.26 -28.92 -5.24
CA THR A 45 -12.25 -29.43 -6.61
C THR A 45 -13.41 -28.83 -7.40
N PRO A 46 -13.42 -28.92 -8.75
CA PRO A 46 -14.59 -28.51 -9.52
C PRO A 46 -15.91 -29.19 -9.09
N GLN A 47 -15.84 -30.41 -8.54
CA GLN A 47 -17.01 -31.14 -8.03
C GLN A 47 -17.44 -30.68 -6.62
N HIS A 48 -16.46 -30.30 -5.79
CA HIS A 48 -16.66 -29.80 -4.44
C HIS A 48 -15.92 -28.47 -4.24
N PRO A 49 -16.39 -27.37 -4.87
CA PRO A 49 -15.62 -26.13 -4.97
C PRO A 49 -15.83 -25.17 -3.80
N TYR A 50 -16.61 -25.55 -2.78
CA TYR A 50 -17.03 -24.62 -1.73
C TYR A 50 -17.23 -25.29 -0.38
N PHE A 51 -17.13 -24.48 0.67
CA PHE A 51 -17.44 -24.85 2.05
C PHE A 51 -17.90 -23.60 2.79
N PHE A 52 -18.61 -23.78 3.90
CA PHE A 52 -19.09 -22.65 4.69
C PHE A 52 -19.23 -22.99 6.17
N ALA A 53 -19.33 -21.95 6.97
CA ALA A 53 -19.50 -22.03 8.40
C ALA A 53 -20.61 -21.08 8.86
N GLN A 54 -21.32 -21.45 9.92
CA GLN A 54 -22.30 -20.62 10.59
C GLN A 54 -21.75 -20.21 11.96
N ILE A 55 -21.79 -18.92 12.26
CA ILE A 55 -21.39 -18.41 13.58
C ILE A 55 -22.53 -18.63 14.56
N ARG A 56 -22.34 -19.50 15.55
CA ARG A 56 -23.33 -19.79 16.60
C ARG A 56 -23.06 -19.00 17.86
N ALA A 57 -21.79 -18.78 18.19
CA ALA A 57 -21.36 -17.90 19.27
C ALA A 57 -20.01 -17.24 18.93
N LEU A 58 -19.85 -15.98 19.34
CA LEU A 58 -18.65 -15.17 19.11
C LEU A 58 -18.44 -14.23 20.29
N ALA A 59 -17.25 -14.23 20.91
CA ALA A 59 -16.92 -13.23 21.90
C ALA A 59 -16.55 -11.89 21.23
N GLN A 60 -16.64 -10.79 21.98
CA GLN A 60 -16.48 -9.43 21.42
C GLN A 60 -15.14 -9.20 20.71
N ASN A 61 -14.07 -9.85 21.16
CA ASN A 61 -12.72 -9.70 20.62
C ASN A 61 -12.27 -10.90 19.78
N SER A 62 -13.17 -11.87 19.57
CA SER A 62 -12.87 -13.05 18.76
C SER A 62 -12.58 -12.67 17.32
N LYS A 63 -11.59 -13.31 16.72
CA LYS A 63 -11.30 -13.19 15.30
C LYS A 63 -11.52 -14.55 14.64
N ILE A 64 -12.13 -14.51 13.47
CA ILE A 64 -12.30 -15.68 12.61
C ILE A 64 -11.76 -15.30 11.24
N THR A 65 -10.90 -16.15 10.71
CA THR A 65 -10.48 -16.11 9.31
C THR A 65 -10.90 -17.40 8.63
N LEU A 66 -11.54 -17.27 7.47
CA LEU A 66 -11.88 -18.38 6.57
C LEU A 66 -11.09 -18.23 5.29
N GLY A 67 -10.53 -19.32 4.76
CA GLY A 67 -9.76 -19.22 3.54
C GLY A 67 -9.31 -20.53 2.96
N ILE A 68 -8.38 -20.42 2.01
CA ILE A 68 -7.72 -21.53 1.34
C ILE A 68 -6.22 -21.36 1.60
N ALA A 69 -5.58 -22.44 2.06
CA ALA A 69 -4.14 -22.45 2.29
C ALA A 69 -3.55 -23.82 1.96
N GLY A 70 -2.28 -23.84 1.57
CA GLY A 70 -1.52 -25.07 1.40
C GLY A 70 -1.21 -25.78 2.72
N PRO A 71 -0.63 -26.99 2.66
CA PRO A 71 -0.21 -27.74 3.84
C PRO A 71 0.99 -27.13 4.57
N ASP A 72 1.67 -26.17 3.94
CA ASP A 72 2.87 -25.48 4.44
C ASP A 72 2.58 -24.22 5.26
N ILE A 73 1.31 -23.80 5.35
CA ILE A 73 0.93 -22.68 6.22
C ILE A 73 1.35 -22.96 7.67
N ASP A 74 1.92 -21.93 8.31
CA ASP A 74 2.28 -21.98 9.73
C ASP A 74 1.05 -22.10 10.64
N GLU A 75 1.22 -22.74 11.80
CA GLU A 75 0.13 -23.03 12.73
C GLU A 75 -0.48 -21.77 13.38
N ASP A 76 0.30 -20.68 13.47
CA ASP A 76 -0.14 -19.40 14.01
C ASP A 76 -0.55 -18.40 12.90
N ALA A 77 -0.41 -18.79 11.62
CA ALA A 77 -0.72 -17.93 10.48
C ALA A 77 -2.22 -17.97 10.12
N HIS A 78 -2.71 -16.85 9.60
CA HIS A 78 -4.05 -16.74 9.04
C HIS A 78 -3.98 -16.91 7.51
N PRO A 79 -4.93 -17.62 6.86
CA PRO A 79 -5.07 -17.58 5.42
C PRO A 79 -5.13 -16.15 4.91
N GLY A 80 -4.40 -15.86 3.84
CA GLY A 80 -4.19 -14.53 3.32
C GLY A 80 -3.01 -13.78 3.95
N HIS A 81 -2.48 -14.19 5.10
CA HIS A 81 -1.21 -13.70 5.69
C HIS A 81 -0.07 -14.73 5.55
N TRP A 82 -0.13 -15.54 4.50
CA TRP A 82 0.92 -16.49 4.13
C TRP A 82 1.02 -16.54 2.60
N ASN A 83 2.20 -16.79 2.06
CA ASN A 83 2.39 -16.89 0.61
C ASN A 83 1.47 -17.98 0.02
N HIS A 84 0.88 -17.72 -1.14
CA HIS A 84 -0.03 -18.64 -1.83
C HIS A 84 -1.30 -19.02 -1.04
N THR A 85 -1.78 -18.10 -0.19
CA THR A 85 -3.02 -18.30 0.57
C THR A 85 -3.98 -17.14 0.38
N VAL A 86 -5.27 -17.41 0.54
CA VAL A 86 -6.33 -16.40 0.42
C VAL A 86 -7.27 -16.54 1.60
N GLY A 87 -7.61 -15.44 2.27
CA GLY A 87 -8.48 -15.48 3.43
C GLY A 87 -9.31 -14.22 3.65
N TYR A 88 -10.45 -14.40 4.31
CA TYR A 88 -11.36 -13.32 4.69
C TYR A 88 -11.35 -13.14 6.20
N HIS A 89 -11.02 -11.94 6.64
CA HIS A 89 -10.90 -11.57 8.04
C HIS A 89 -12.22 -10.96 8.51
N MET A 90 -13.00 -11.76 9.23
CA MET A 90 -14.41 -11.45 9.51
C MET A 90 -14.60 -10.22 10.41
N ASN A 91 -13.62 -9.94 11.28
CA ASN A 91 -13.64 -8.81 12.20
C ASN A 91 -13.36 -7.46 11.50
N THR A 92 -12.68 -7.48 10.34
CA THR A 92 -12.36 -6.26 9.58
C THR A 92 -13.18 -6.12 8.29
N GLY A 93 -13.71 -7.22 7.76
CA GLY A 93 -14.33 -7.26 6.43
C GLY A 93 -13.31 -7.23 5.29
N GLN A 94 -12.02 -7.35 5.60
CA GLN A 94 -10.94 -7.36 4.60
C GLN A 94 -10.67 -8.77 4.13
N CYS A 95 -10.20 -8.89 2.89
CA CYS A 95 -9.72 -10.15 2.33
C CYS A 95 -8.31 -9.96 1.84
N PHE A 96 -7.50 -10.97 2.11
CA PHE A 96 -6.07 -10.95 1.86
C PHE A 96 -5.69 -12.07 0.90
N SER A 97 -4.71 -11.79 0.05
CA SER A 97 -4.08 -12.76 -0.86
C SER A 97 -2.57 -12.60 -0.77
N SER A 98 -1.84 -13.62 -0.31
CA SER A 98 -0.38 -13.56 -0.11
C SER A 98 0.09 -12.26 0.58
N HIS A 99 -0.51 -11.95 1.73
CA HIS A 99 -0.31 -10.74 2.55
C HIS A 99 -0.94 -9.44 2.03
N MET A 100 -1.41 -9.41 0.77
CA MET A 100 -1.97 -8.19 0.19
C MET A 100 -3.45 -8.02 0.55
N ASP A 101 -3.82 -6.89 1.15
CA ASP A 101 -5.19 -6.54 1.51
C ASP A 101 -5.94 -5.78 0.39
N SER A 102 -5.23 -5.44 -0.68
CA SER A 102 -5.75 -4.65 -1.79
C SER A 102 -6.85 -5.40 -2.53
N ALA A 103 -7.99 -4.74 -2.65
CA ALA A 103 -9.24 -5.29 -3.15
C ALA A 103 -9.90 -4.32 -4.10
N ASN A 104 -10.77 -4.81 -4.98
CA ASN A 104 -11.70 -3.92 -5.66
C ASN A 104 -12.80 -3.42 -4.72
N THR A 105 -13.24 -4.26 -3.77
CA THR A 105 -14.31 -3.95 -2.81
C THR A 105 -13.87 -4.26 -1.38
N LYS A 106 -14.38 -3.49 -0.41
CA LYS A 106 -14.27 -3.79 1.02
C LYS A 106 -15.53 -4.52 1.47
N GLY A 107 -15.36 -5.76 1.94
CA GLY A 107 -16.45 -6.58 2.43
C GLY A 107 -16.99 -6.11 3.79
N GLU A 108 -18.04 -6.78 4.25
CA GLU A 108 -18.71 -6.47 5.52
C GLU A 108 -18.16 -7.32 6.69
N LYS A 109 -18.31 -6.81 7.91
CA LYS A 109 -18.06 -7.59 9.12
C LYS A 109 -19.18 -8.61 9.33
N PHE A 110 -18.82 -9.75 9.88
CA PHE A 110 -19.77 -10.81 10.22
C PHE A 110 -20.14 -10.77 11.70
N SER A 111 -21.32 -11.29 12.02
CA SER A 111 -21.92 -11.30 13.35
C SER A 111 -22.54 -12.67 13.67
N ILE A 112 -22.88 -12.88 14.95
CA ILE A 112 -23.55 -14.10 15.40
C ILE A 112 -24.82 -14.35 14.57
N GLY A 113 -24.98 -15.57 14.07
CA GLY A 113 -26.07 -15.99 13.21
C GLY A 113 -25.72 -15.99 11.72
N ASP A 114 -24.70 -15.23 11.30
CA ASP A 114 -24.30 -15.18 9.90
C ASP A 114 -23.69 -16.51 9.42
N MET A 115 -23.99 -16.85 8.17
CA MET A 115 -23.27 -17.88 7.41
C MET A 115 -22.20 -17.23 6.54
N PHE A 116 -21.01 -17.81 6.54
CA PHE A 116 -19.87 -17.32 5.77
C PHE A 116 -19.22 -18.46 5.00
N GLY A 117 -18.92 -18.25 3.72
CA GLY A 117 -18.46 -19.31 2.84
C GLY A 117 -17.31 -18.89 1.93
N VAL A 118 -16.57 -19.88 1.45
CA VAL A 118 -15.60 -19.75 0.36
C VAL A 118 -16.07 -20.60 -0.80
N LEU A 119 -16.01 -20.04 -2.01
CA LEU A 119 -16.29 -20.71 -3.27
C LEU A 119 -15.14 -20.44 -4.24
N ILE A 120 -14.58 -21.48 -4.85
CA ILE A 120 -13.68 -21.34 -6.00
C ILE A 120 -14.54 -21.32 -7.27
N THR A 121 -14.43 -20.26 -8.07
CA THR A 121 -15.24 -20.08 -9.29
C THR A 121 -14.47 -20.39 -10.57
N HIS A 122 -13.14 -20.35 -10.53
CA HIS A 122 -12.25 -20.72 -11.64
C HIS A 122 -11.05 -21.51 -11.11
N PHE A 123 -10.76 -22.64 -11.75
CA PHE A 123 -9.59 -23.49 -11.51
C PHE A 123 -8.62 -23.31 -12.68
N GLY A 124 -7.72 -22.32 -12.59
CA GLY A 124 -6.71 -22.08 -13.62
C GLY A 124 -5.45 -22.91 -13.39
N GLU A 125 -4.52 -22.84 -14.34
CA GLU A 125 -3.22 -23.54 -14.27
C GLU A 125 -2.30 -22.91 -13.23
N ASP A 126 -2.21 -21.58 -13.19
CA ASP A 126 -1.32 -20.85 -12.27
C ASP A 126 -2.08 -20.00 -11.23
N MET A 127 -3.35 -19.70 -11.51
CA MET A 127 -4.17 -18.85 -10.64
C MET A 127 -5.63 -19.24 -10.69
N SER A 128 -6.31 -19.08 -9.57
CA SER A 128 -7.72 -19.43 -9.39
C SER A 128 -8.50 -18.29 -8.76
N THR A 129 -9.78 -18.15 -9.09
CA THR A 129 -10.64 -17.11 -8.50
C THR A 129 -11.39 -17.66 -7.31
N VAL A 130 -11.24 -17.01 -6.17
CA VAL A 130 -11.86 -17.31 -4.88
C VAL A 130 -12.90 -16.24 -4.59
N MET A 131 -14.11 -16.65 -4.21
CA MET A 131 -15.21 -15.79 -3.83
C MET A 131 -15.61 -16.06 -2.39
N PHE A 132 -15.80 -14.99 -1.62
CA PHE A 132 -16.27 -15.04 -0.26
C PHE A 132 -17.75 -14.68 -0.19
N LEU A 133 -18.50 -15.42 0.63
CA LEU A 133 -19.95 -15.35 0.72
C LEU A 133 -20.38 -14.96 2.14
N ARG A 134 -21.42 -14.12 2.24
CA ARG A 134 -22.17 -13.83 3.47
C ARG A 134 -23.65 -14.11 3.26
N ASN A 135 -24.21 -15.01 4.06
CA ASN A 135 -25.62 -15.40 3.99
C ASN A 135 -26.07 -15.78 2.57
N GLY A 136 -25.18 -16.44 1.82
CA GLY A 136 -25.41 -16.84 0.43
C GLY A 136 -25.12 -15.76 -0.62
N THR A 137 -24.68 -14.57 -0.22
CA THR A 137 -24.42 -13.42 -1.11
C THR A 137 -22.92 -13.16 -1.26
N PRO A 138 -22.39 -12.85 -2.46
CA PRO A 138 -20.98 -12.49 -2.64
C PRO A 138 -20.62 -11.19 -1.91
N VAL A 139 -19.51 -11.22 -1.16
CA VAL A 139 -18.98 -10.04 -0.45
C VAL A 139 -17.58 -9.64 -0.90
N ALA A 140 -16.82 -10.55 -1.51
CA ALA A 140 -15.52 -10.25 -2.08
C ALA A 140 -15.05 -11.34 -3.04
N THR A 141 -14.11 -10.99 -3.91
CA THR A 141 -13.39 -11.93 -4.78
C THR A 141 -11.88 -11.68 -4.73
N ARG A 142 -11.08 -12.73 -4.94
CA ARG A 142 -9.61 -12.70 -4.87
C ARG A 142 -8.98 -13.74 -5.79
N TYR A 143 -7.78 -13.47 -6.27
CA TYR A 143 -6.92 -14.50 -6.85
C TYR A 143 -6.20 -15.29 -5.78
N LEU A 144 -6.11 -16.60 -6.01
CA LEU A 144 -5.19 -17.53 -5.38
C LEU A 144 -4.11 -17.90 -6.41
N PHE A 145 -2.87 -17.50 -6.15
CA PHE A 145 -1.71 -17.78 -7.01
C PHE A 145 -1.04 -19.09 -6.58
N GLU A 146 -1.67 -20.22 -6.90
CA GLU A 146 -1.14 -21.56 -6.62
C GLU A 146 -1.51 -22.47 -7.79
N SER A 147 -0.49 -23.10 -8.36
CA SER A 147 -0.62 -23.99 -9.53
C SER A 147 -0.97 -25.42 -9.13
N ASP A 148 -0.53 -25.84 -7.93
CA ASP A 148 -0.85 -27.15 -7.39
C ASP A 148 -2.22 -27.13 -6.68
N GLN A 149 -3.26 -27.45 -7.43
CA GLN A 149 -4.64 -27.53 -6.92
C GLN A 149 -4.80 -28.53 -5.76
N SER A 150 -3.86 -29.48 -5.56
CA SER A 150 -3.90 -30.39 -4.41
C SER A 150 -3.70 -29.65 -3.07
N LYS A 151 -3.18 -28.42 -3.11
CA LYS A 151 -2.99 -27.55 -1.96
C LYS A 151 -4.18 -26.63 -1.67
N PHE A 152 -5.30 -26.76 -2.39
CA PHE A 152 -6.47 -25.90 -2.18
C PHE A 152 -7.28 -26.37 -0.95
N LEU A 153 -6.63 -26.40 0.21
CA LEU A 153 -7.20 -26.97 1.43
C LEU A 153 -8.07 -25.93 2.15
N PRO A 154 -9.33 -26.26 2.48
CA PRO A 154 -10.19 -25.43 3.32
C PRO A 154 -9.56 -25.18 4.69
N THR A 155 -9.43 -23.92 5.08
CA THR A 155 -8.75 -23.51 6.31
C THR A 155 -9.58 -22.51 7.12
N LEU A 156 -9.58 -22.72 8.44
CA LEU A 156 -10.15 -21.87 9.46
C LEU A 156 -9.05 -21.45 10.46
N CYS A 157 -9.00 -20.17 10.80
CA CYS A 157 -8.22 -19.69 11.95
C CYS A 157 -9.13 -18.96 12.94
N LEU A 158 -9.01 -19.30 14.22
CA LEU A 158 -9.82 -18.79 15.32
C LEU A 158 -8.89 -18.19 16.38
N GLU A 159 -9.18 -16.97 16.82
CA GLU A 159 -8.41 -16.25 17.84
C GLU A 159 -9.36 -15.67 18.89
N ASN A 160 -8.89 -15.52 20.14
CA ASN A 160 -9.59 -14.86 21.25
C ASN A 160 -10.95 -15.50 21.57
N GLY A 161 -10.93 -16.76 22.01
CA GLY A 161 -12.13 -17.55 22.34
C GLY A 161 -12.92 -17.03 23.55
N PRO A 162 -14.19 -17.46 23.71
CA PRO A 162 -14.82 -18.58 23.02
C PRO A 162 -15.42 -18.25 21.65
N VAL A 163 -15.36 -19.22 20.74
CA VAL A 163 -16.03 -19.22 19.43
C VAL A 163 -16.75 -20.54 19.23
N ASP A 164 -17.95 -20.53 18.65
CA ASP A 164 -18.70 -21.74 18.28
C ASP A 164 -19.19 -21.62 16.83
N LEU A 165 -18.77 -22.55 15.99
CA LEU A 165 -19.07 -22.63 14.56
C LEU A 165 -19.74 -23.96 14.20
N GLY A 166 -20.72 -23.89 13.30
CA GLY A 166 -21.18 -25.05 12.55
C GLY A 166 -20.57 -25.03 11.15
N VAL A 167 -19.68 -25.97 10.83
CA VAL A 167 -18.95 -25.99 9.56
C VAL A 167 -19.48 -27.11 8.66
N MET A 168 -19.75 -26.79 7.40
CA MET A 168 -20.03 -27.75 6.34
C MET A 168 -18.84 -27.80 5.40
N TRP A 169 -18.07 -28.88 5.51
CA TRP A 169 -16.92 -29.18 4.65
C TRP A 169 -17.35 -29.54 3.22
N PRO A 170 -16.44 -29.51 2.23
CA PRO A 170 -16.80 -29.61 0.82
C PRO A 170 -17.65 -30.82 0.41
N GLU A 171 -17.42 -32.01 0.98
CA GLU A 171 -18.24 -33.21 0.69
C GLU A 171 -19.56 -33.25 1.45
N ALA A 172 -19.68 -32.47 2.51
CA ALA A 172 -20.95 -32.28 3.21
C ALA A 172 -21.81 -31.19 2.56
N ALA A 173 -21.20 -30.26 1.83
CA ALA A 173 -21.90 -29.13 1.24
C ALA A 173 -22.86 -29.60 0.13
N LEU A 174 -24.13 -29.22 0.24
CA LEU A 174 -25.18 -29.56 -0.73
C LEU A 174 -25.42 -28.40 -1.70
N GLY A 175 -25.18 -28.64 -2.99
CA GLY A 175 -25.46 -27.71 -4.08
C GLY A 175 -24.50 -26.52 -4.16
N VAL A 176 -23.83 -26.34 -5.29
CA VAL A 176 -22.89 -25.22 -5.48
C VAL A 176 -23.68 -23.91 -5.65
N PRO A 177 -23.40 -22.86 -4.86
CA PRO A 177 -23.99 -21.54 -5.06
C PRO A 177 -23.75 -21.06 -6.50
N ARG A 178 -24.80 -20.54 -7.14
CA ARG A 178 -24.73 -19.95 -8.48
C ARG A 178 -25.17 -18.51 -8.39
N PHE A 179 -24.38 -17.64 -9.01
CA PHE A 179 -24.68 -16.21 -9.06
C PHE A 179 -25.12 -15.85 -10.46
N ASP A 180 -26.23 -15.13 -10.51
CA ASP A 180 -26.79 -14.54 -11.70
C ASP A 180 -26.41 -13.07 -11.72
N GLU A 181 -25.78 -12.65 -12.81
CA GLU A 181 -25.42 -11.26 -13.08
C GLU A 181 -26.65 -10.33 -13.04
N ASN A 182 -27.82 -10.80 -13.46
CA ASN A 182 -29.07 -10.03 -13.47
C ASN A 182 -29.68 -9.85 -12.07
N ASN A 183 -29.25 -10.66 -11.10
CA ASN A 183 -29.70 -10.50 -9.73
C ASN A 183 -28.81 -9.47 -9.02
N MET A 184 -29.28 -8.24 -8.96
CA MET A 184 -28.58 -7.10 -8.36
C MET A 184 -28.22 -7.29 -6.88
N LEU A 185 -28.88 -8.21 -6.16
CA LEU A 185 -28.47 -8.56 -4.79
C LEU A 185 -27.14 -9.31 -4.76
N ASN A 186 -26.77 -10.02 -5.83
CA ASN A 186 -25.52 -10.75 -5.95
C ASN A 186 -24.31 -9.83 -6.22
N TRP A 187 -24.54 -8.58 -6.64
CA TRP A 187 -23.46 -7.64 -6.88
C TRP A 187 -22.70 -7.32 -5.60
N ILE A 188 -21.38 -7.46 -5.68
CA ILE A 188 -20.46 -7.16 -4.60
C ILE A 188 -20.38 -5.65 -4.49
N LYS A 189 -20.56 -5.10 -3.29
CA LYS A 189 -20.68 -3.67 -3.08
C LYS A 189 -19.94 -3.23 -1.83
N ASP A 190 -19.36 -2.03 -1.90
CA ASP A 190 -18.73 -1.41 -0.75
C ASP A 190 -19.73 -1.04 0.34
N SER A 191 -19.23 -0.99 1.58
CA SER A 191 -19.99 -0.51 2.74
C SER A 191 -20.54 0.89 2.48
N GLY A 192 -21.87 1.03 2.45
CA GLY A 192 -22.56 2.29 2.24
C GLY A 192 -23.29 2.42 0.91
N VAL A 193 -23.11 1.45 -0.01
CA VAL A 193 -23.98 1.31 -1.18
C VAL A 193 -25.18 0.44 -0.80
N GLN A 194 -26.37 0.88 -1.20
CA GLN A 194 -27.61 0.15 -1.01
C GLN A 194 -28.27 -0.07 -2.35
N TYR A 195 -28.95 -1.20 -2.49
CA TYR A 195 -29.76 -1.52 -3.66
C TYR A 195 -31.24 -1.46 -3.26
N ASP A 196 -32.04 -0.73 -4.02
CA ASP A 196 -33.49 -0.68 -3.86
C ASP A 196 -34.17 -1.56 -4.92
N PRO A 197 -34.71 -2.74 -4.53
CA PRO A 197 -35.39 -3.62 -5.46
C PRO A 197 -36.67 -3.03 -6.06
N GLY A 198 -37.28 -2.03 -5.41
CA GLY A 198 -38.51 -1.39 -5.91
C GLY A 198 -38.26 -0.46 -7.09
N THR A 199 -37.07 0.13 -7.16
CA THR A 199 -36.68 1.06 -8.24
C THR A 199 -35.59 0.48 -9.15
N ASN A 200 -34.98 -0.64 -8.79
CA ASN A 200 -33.81 -1.21 -9.47
C ASN A 200 -32.59 -0.27 -9.46
N ILE A 201 -32.45 0.55 -8.41
CA ILE A 201 -31.41 1.57 -8.30
C ILE A 201 -30.43 1.24 -7.19
N PHE A 202 -29.14 1.30 -7.50
CA PHE A 202 -28.08 1.42 -6.51
C PHE A 202 -27.94 2.88 -6.09
N HIS A 203 -27.85 3.12 -4.78
CA HIS A 203 -27.65 4.46 -4.24
C HIS A 203 -26.60 4.48 -3.13
N TYR A 204 -25.95 5.63 -2.99
CA TYR A 204 -24.83 5.83 -2.09
C TYR A 204 -24.95 7.10 -1.25
N ASP A 205 -24.72 6.98 0.06
CA ASP A 205 -24.90 8.06 1.07
C ASP A 205 -23.74 9.10 1.13
N LYS A 206 -22.93 9.21 0.06
CA LYS A 206 -21.91 10.28 -0.17
C LYS A 206 -20.81 10.50 0.89
N LYS A 207 -20.62 9.58 1.84
CA LYS A 207 -19.66 9.75 2.96
C LYS A 207 -18.20 9.73 2.51
N LEU A 208 -17.83 8.70 1.76
CA LEU A 208 -16.55 8.50 1.08
C LEU A 208 -16.50 9.26 -0.27
N PRO A 209 -15.31 9.46 -0.86
CA PRO A 209 -15.16 10.12 -2.15
C PRO A 209 -15.72 9.28 -3.32
N GLU A 210 -15.40 7.99 -3.33
CA GLU A 210 -15.81 7.01 -4.33
C GLU A 210 -16.13 5.69 -3.65
N VAL A 211 -17.05 4.91 -4.24
CA VAL A 211 -17.39 3.55 -3.83
C VAL A 211 -17.60 2.68 -5.06
N THR A 212 -17.39 1.38 -4.89
CA THR A 212 -17.38 0.42 -5.99
C THR A 212 -18.53 -0.59 -5.90
N LEU A 213 -18.98 -1.01 -7.08
CA LEU A 213 -19.86 -2.13 -7.34
C LEU A 213 -19.16 -3.07 -8.31
N GLN A 214 -19.12 -4.36 -8.02
CA GLN A 214 -18.49 -5.36 -8.87
C GLN A 214 -19.48 -6.51 -9.13
N CYS A 215 -19.61 -6.90 -10.40
CA CYS A 215 -20.37 -8.10 -10.74
C CYS A 215 -19.60 -9.34 -10.23
N PRO A 216 -20.27 -10.35 -9.65
CA PRO A 216 -19.61 -11.58 -9.21
C PRO A 216 -19.25 -12.52 -10.37
N VAL A 217 -19.72 -12.23 -11.58
CA VAL A 217 -19.50 -13.00 -12.80
C VAL A 217 -18.61 -12.18 -13.74
N PRO A 218 -17.52 -12.76 -14.28
CA PRO A 218 -16.70 -12.08 -15.26
C PRO A 218 -17.45 -11.96 -16.59
N LEU A 219 -17.12 -10.94 -17.37
CA LEU A 219 -17.44 -10.87 -18.78
C LEU A 219 -16.91 -12.12 -19.47
N ASN A 220 -17.75 -12.68 -20.34
CA ASN A 220 -17.55 -13.96 -20.99
C ASN A 220 -18.35 -13.99 -22.31
N LYS A 221 -18.37 -15.10 -23.04
CA LYS A 221 -19.08 -15.17 -24.33
C LYS A 221 -20.60 -14.94 -24.26
N GLU A 222 -21.22 -15.17 -23.09
CA GLU A 222 -22.66 -14.99 -22.84
C GLU A 222 -22.98 -13.61 -22.23
N LEU A 223 -21.96 -12.94 -21.67
CA LEU A 223 -22.03 -11.60 -21.09
C LEU A 223 -20.82 -10.80 -21.59
N VAL A 224 -20.87 -10.32 -22.83
CA VAL A 224 -19.76 -9.57 -23.44
C VAL A 224 -19.81 -8.08 -23.13
N HIS A 225 -20.95 -7.56 -22.68
CA HIS A 225 -21.20 -6.14 -22.46
C HIS A 225 -22.19 -5.91 -21.31
N TYR A 226 -22.03 -4.79 -20.60
CA TYR A 226 -22.98 -4.32 -19.59
C TYR A 226 -23.19 -2.81 -19.67
N GLU A 227 -24.35 -2.32 -19.21
CA GLU A 227 -24.67 -0.90 -19.18
C GLU A 227 -25.05 -0.40 -17.79
N VAL A 228 -24.75 0.88 -17.59
CA VAL A 228 -25.13 1.68 -16.43
C VAL A 228 -25.99 2.84 -16.92
N ILE A 229 -27.20 2.94 -16.38
CA ILE A 229 -28.11 4.05 -16.62
C ILE A 229 -27.89 5.07 -15.50
N VAL A 230 -27.51 6.28 -15.88
CA VAL A 230 -27.20 7.34 -14.93
C VAL A 230 -28.49 7.86 -14.30
N GLN A 231 -28.64 7.71 -12.98
CA GLN A 231 -29.85 8.17 -12.26
C GLN A 231 -29.60 9.48 -11.50
N GLU A 232 -28.34 9.86 -11.31
CA GLU A 232 -27.93 11.12 -10.71
C GLU A 232 -26.58 11.56 -11.30
N ALA A 233 -26.51 12.82 -11.77
CA ALA A 233 -25.29 13.48 -12.22
C ALA A 233 -25.34 14.96 -11.81
N VAL A 234 -24.31 15.44 -11.11
CA VAL A 234 -24.11 16.83 -10.72
C VAL A 234 -23.04 17.44 -11.63
N GLU A 235 -23.26 18.65 -12.17
CA GLU A 235 -22.41 19.32 -13.18
C GLU A 235 -20.93 18.86 -13.21
N GLY A 236 -20.60 18.04 -14.21
CA GLY A 236 -19.23 17.57 -14.47
C GLY A 236 -18.85 16.25 -13.79
N GLU A 237 -19.68 15.72 -12.88
CA GLU A 237 -19.52 14.39 -12.29
C GLU A 237 -20.41 13.37 -13.00
N SER A 238 -19.83 12.19 -13.26
CA SER A 238 -20.46 11.03 -13.91
C SER A 238 -20.06 9.79 -13.13
N PRO A 239 -20.90 8.74 -13.06
CA PRO A 239 -20.41 7.44 -12.62
C PRO A 239 -19.31 6.99 -13.59
N ALA A 240 -18.33 6.25 -13.09
CA ALA A 240 -17.35 5.60 -13.94
C ALA A 240 -17.75 4.14 -14.17
N VAL A 241 -17.54 3.66 -15.38
CA VAL A 241 -17.66 2.24 -15.72
C VAL A 241 -16.27 1.68 -15.97
N GLY A 242 -16.09 0.40 -15.77
CA GLY A 242 -14.79 -0.21 -15.97
C GLY A 242 -14.81 -1.72 -15.85
N ILE A 243 -13.66 -2.29 -16.08
CA ILE A 243 -13.41 -3.70 -15.87
C ILE A 243 -12.23 -3.84 -14.92
N ALA A 244 -12.27 -4.89 -14.12
CA ALA A 244 -11.18 -5.23 -13.22
C ALA A 244 -10.89 -6.73 -13.25
N THR A 245 -9.67 -7.13 -12.94
CA THR A 245 -9.41 -8.46 -12.39
C THR A 245 -10.22 -8.67 -11.10
N CYS A 246 -10.40 -9.90 -10.60
CA CYS A 246 -11.08 -10.08 -9.31
C CYS A 246 -10.33 -9.45 -8.13
N SER A 247 -9.01 -9.30 -8.24
CA SER A 247 -8.15 -8.55 -7.32
C SER A 247 -6.87 -8.11 -8.04
N PRO A 248 -6.09 -7.16 -7.49
CA PRO A 248 -4.80 -6.80 -8.05
C PRO A 248 -3.93 -8.03 -8.31
N LEU A 249 -3.28 -8.09 -9.48
CA LEU A 249 -2.37 -9.17 -9.83
C LEU A 249 -1.06 -8.96 -9.05
N TRP A 250 -0.59 -10.00 -8.38
CA TRP A 250 0.69 -10.00 -7.71
C TRP A 250 1.54 -11.17 -8.20
N PRO A 251 2.74 -10.93 -8.77
CA PRO A 251 3.32 -9.61 -9.03
C PRO A 251 2.50 -8.79 -10.04
N VAL A 252 2.67 -7.47 -9.99
CA VAL A 252 1.98 -6.54 -10.89
C VAL A 252 2.29 -6.93 -12.34
N PRO A 253 1.32 -6.87 -13.27
CA PRO A 253 1.48 -7.41 -14.62
C PRO A 253 2.66 -6.82 -15.37
N THR A 254 3.61 -7.64 -15.83
CA THR A 254 4.79 -7.15 -16.56
C THR A 254 4.43 -6.46 -17.88
N CYS A 255 3.39 -6.97 -18.55
CA CYS A 255 2.93 -6.48 -19.83
C CYS A 255 1.94 -5.32 -19.65
N VAL A 256 2.18 -4.20 -20.34
CA VAL A 256 1.35 -2.99 -20.28
C VAL A 256 -0.12 -3.19 -20.71
N LEU A 257 -0.39 -4.30 -21.42
CA LEU A 257 -1.71 -4.73 -21.88
C LEU A 257 -2.47 -5.55 -20.83
N LEU A 258 -1.77 -6.21 -19.91
CA LEU A 258 -2.37 -6.88 -18.77
C LEU A 258 -2.49 -5.83 -17.66
N ARG A 259 -3.72 -5.47 -17.27
CA ARG A 259 -3.96 -4.47 -16.22
C ARG A 259 -4.98 -5.01 -15.25
N ASP A 260 -4.75 -4.73 -13.97
CA ASP A 260 -5.68 -5.07 -12.89
C ASP A 260 -7.02 -4.37 -13.06
N PHE A 261 -6.98 -3.16 -13.61
CA PHE A 261 -8.11 -2.28 -13.62
C PHE A 261 -8.06 -1.31 -14.79
N PHE A 262 -9.21 -1.11 -15.42
CA PHE A 262 -9.42 -0.08 -16.40
C PHE A 262 -10.77 0.59 -16.15
N ARG A 263 -10.72 1.88 -15.79
CA ARG A 263 -11.91 2.74 -15.73
C ARG A 263 -11.98 3.69 -16.90
N TRP A 264 -13.21 3.94 -17.32
CA TRP A 264 -13.58 5.05 -18.16
C TRP A 264 -14.54 5.95 -17.40
N LYS A 265 -14.27 7.26 -17.45
CA LYS A 265 -15.11 8.31 -16.89
C LYS A 265 -15.16 9.44 -17.91
N ALA A 266 -16.30 10.11 -18.05
CA ALA A 266 -16.50 11.22 -18.98
C ALA A 266 -15.75 12.52 -18.60
N GLU A 267 -14.67 12.44 -17.82
CA GLU A 267 -13.90 13.61 -17.37
C GLU A 267 -13.05 14.18 -18.52
N GLY A 268 -13.14 15.50 -18.75
CA GLY A 268 -12.27 16.21 -19.71
C GLY A 268 -12.63 16.02 -21.18
N THR A 269 -13.67 15.24 -21.50
CA THR A 269 -14.27 15.15 -22.83
C THR A 269 -15.41 16.15 -22.97
N ASP A 270 -15.74 16.59 -24.20
CA ASP A 270 -16.97 17.35 -24.47
C ASP A 270 -18.26 16.59 -24.11
N LEU A 271 -18.15 15.29 -23.78
CA LEU A 271 -19.25 14.50 -23.22
C LEU A 271 -19.47 14.83 -21.73
N LYS A 272 -20.58 15.51 -21.44
CA LYS A 272 -21.15 15.57 -20.09
C LYS A 272 -22.18 14.45 -19.96
N SER A 273 -22.15 13.74 -18.83
CA SER A 273 -23.17 12.74 -18.55
C SER A 273 -24.46 13.38 -18.04
N GLU A 274 -25.59 12.92 -18.55
CA GLU A 274 -26.93 13.36 -18.18
C GLU A 274 -27.73 12.22 -17.57
N VAL A 275 -28.72 12.56 -16.73
CA VAL A 275 -29.64 11.56 -16.17
C VAL A 275 -30.39 10.87 -17.31
N GLY A 276 -30.43 9.54 -17.28
CA GLY A 276 -31.00 8.69 -18.31
C GLY A 276 -29.99 8.23 -19.37
N GLN A 277 -28.79 8.82 -19.42
CA GLN A 277 -27.75 8.38 -20.33
C GLN A 277 -27.28 6.96 -20.00
N ARG A 278 -27.00 6.18 -21.04
CA ARG A 278 -26.47 4.82 -20.91
C ARG A 278 -24.96 4.85 -21.16
N ILE A 279 -24.21 4.31 -20.21
CA ILE A 279 -22.76 4.17 -20.32
C ILE A 279 -22.44 2.69 -20.12
N GLY A 280 -21.83 2.06 -21.09
CA GLY A 280 -21.54 0.63 -21.05
C GLY A 280 -20.07 0.31 -21.27
N PHE A 281 -19.72 -0.92 -20.91
CA PHE A 281 -18.38 -1.45 -21.08
C PHE A 281 -18.47 -2.90 -21.56
N GLY A 282 -17.64 -3.29 -22.50
CA GLY A 282 -17.60 -4.65 -23.01
C GLY A 282 -16.23 -5.13 -23.44
N ILE A 283 -16.18 -6.42 -23.76
CA ILE A 283 -15.02 -7.12 -24.31
C ILE A 283 -15.40 -7.80 -25.61
N HIS A 284 -14.43 -7.91 -26.49
CA HIS A 284 -14.56 -8.58 -27.77
C HIS A 284 -13.39 -9.51 -27.99
N TYR A 285 -13.70 -10.78 -28.25
CA TYR A 285 -12.72 -11.83 -28.49
C TYR A 285 -12.30 -11.85 -29.95
N GLY A 286 -11.05 -12.25 -30.22
CA GLY A 286 -10.54 -12.34 -31.58
C GLY A 286 -11.37 -13.28 -32.47
N PRO A 287 -11.59 -12.96 -33.76
CA PRO A 287 -12.40 -13.77 -34.67
C PRO A 287 -11.90 -15.20 -34.82
N GLU A 288 -10.59 -15.37 -34.89
CA GLU A 288 -9.98 -16.69 -35.04
C GLU A 288 -10.13 -17.54 -33.78
N GLU A 289 -9.87 -16.97 -32.60
CA GLU A 289 -9.97 -17.68 -31.32
C GLU A 289 -11.42 -18.05 -30.98
N ARG A 290 -12.37 -17.12 -31.13
CA ARG A 290 -13.79 -17.36 -30.81
C ARG A 290 -14.41 -18.46 -31.68
N SER A 291 -13.86 -18.67 -32.87
CA SER A 291 -14.34 -19.66 -33.84
C SER A 291 -13.84 -21.07 -33.54
N LYS A 292 -12.89 -21.24 -32.61
CA LYS A 292 -12.37 -22.55 -32.23
C LYS A 292 -13.42 -23.33 -31.42
N PRO A 293 -13.57 -24.65 -31.66
CA PRO A 293 -14.54 -25.47 -30.95
C PRO A 293 -14.23 -25.63 -29.45
N ASP A 294 -12.97 -25.45 -29.06
CA ASP A 294 -12.45 -25.50 -27.68
C ASP A 294 -12.19 -24.11 -27.09
N PHE A 295 -12.84 -23.07 -27.64
CA PHE A 295 -12.74 -21.70 -27.15
C PHE A 295 -13.12 -21.63 -25.66
N ASP A 296 -12.17 -21.13 -24.86
CA ASP A 296 -12.30 -20.94 -23.42
C ASP A 296 -12.11 -19.46 -23.11
N ASP A 297 -13.21 -18.79 -22.79
CA ASP A 297 -13.28 -17.37 -22.46
C ASP A 297 -12.68 -17.04 -21.08
N LYS A 298 -12.21 -18.05 -20.33
CA LYS A 298 -11.53 -17.85 -19.03
C LYS A 298 -10.02 -17.98 -19.11
N LYS A 299 -9.43 -18.25 -20.28
CA LYS A 299 -7.97 -18.29 -20.45
C LYS A 299 -7.35 -16.90 -20.56
N LEU A 300 -6.04 -16.84 -20.29
CA LEU A 300 -5.20 -15.69 -20.61
C LEU A 300 -5.20 -15.47 -22.13
N GLN A 301 -5.76 -14.36 -22.61
CA GLN A 301 -5.89 -14.12 -24.05
C GLN A 301 -6.04 -12.64 -24.39
N LEU A 302 -5.70 -12.27 -25.62
CA LEU A 302 -5.82 -10.90 -26.10
C LEU A 302 -7.27 -10.59 -26.47
N VAL A 303 -7.84 -9.56 -25.86
CA VAL A 303 -9.20 -9.07 -26.08
C VAL A 303 -9.22 -7.59 -26.46
N LEU A 304 -10.27 -7.16 -27.14
CA LEU A 304 -10.55 -5.75 -27.39
C LEU A 304 -11.60 -5.28 -26.38
N CYS A 305 -11.19 -4.43 -25.44
CA CYS A 305 -12.07 -3.80 -24.48
C CYS A 305 -12.65 -2.51 -25.09
N PHE A 306 -13.94 -2.26 -24.94
CA PHE A 306 -14.60 -1.09 -25.51
C PHE A 306 -15.61 -0.45 -24.56
N VAL A 307 -15.90 0.82 -24.78
CA VAL A 307 -16.85 1.62 -24.01
C VAL A 307 -17.94 2.10 -24.95
N THR A 308 -19.19 2.01 -24.49
CA THR A 308 -20.35 2.56 -25.19
C THR A 308 -20.94 3.74 -24.45
N VAL A 309 -21.44 4.72 -25.19
CA VAL A 309 -22.34 5.75 -24.68
C VAL A 309 -23.57 5.75 -25.56
N ASP A 310 -24.75 5.56 -24.98
CA ASP A 310 -26.02 5.39 -25.68
C ASP A 310 -25.90 4.40 -26.84
N MET A 311 -25.32 3.22 -26.54
CA MET A 311 -25.05 2.12 -27.47
C MET A 311 -24.00 2.39 -28.57
N GLN A 312 -23.40 3.58 -28.61
CA GLN A 312 -22.35 3.90 -29.59
C GLN A 312 -20.97 3.68 -28.99
N ILE A 313 -20.09 2.98 -29.71
CA ILE A 313 -18.70 2.78 -29.28
C ILE A 313 -17.97 4.12 -29.34
N VAL A 314 -17.55 4.64 -28.19
CA VAL A 314 -16.81 5.91 -28.07
C VAL A 314 -15.32 5.71 -27.79
N PHE A 315 -14.94 4.54 -27.31
CA PHE A 315 -13.56 4.22 -26.94
C PHE A 315 -13.31 2.72 -27.04
N PHE A 316 -12.09 2.34 -27.39
CA PHE A 316 -11.65 0.94 -27.38
C PHE A 316 -10.14 0.82 -27.20
N ARG A 317 -9.71 -0.33 -26.65
CA ARG A 317 -8.31 -0.63 -26.32
C ARG A 317 -8.04 -2.13 -26.30
N MET A 318 -6.88 -2.53 -26.84
CA MET A 318 -6.40 -3.91 -26.71
C MET A 318 -5.91 -4.17 -25.29
N MET A 319 -6.31 -5.28 -24.70
CA MET A 319 -5.91 -5.72 -23.36
C MET A 319 -5.68 -7.22 -23.33
N LEU A 320 -4.76 -7.66 -22.48
CA LEU A 320 -4.59 -9.07 -22.18
C LEU A 320 -5.54 -9.41 -21.02
N GLN A 321 -6.55 -10.22 -21.30
CA GLN A 321 -7.48 -10.72 -20.29
C GLN A 321 -6.76 -11.71 -19.38
N PRO A 322 -6.85 -11.59 -18.05
CA PRO A 322 -6.29 -12.56 -17.11
C PRO A 322 -7.06 -13.89 -17.13
N PRO A 323 -6.47 -14.98 -16.60
CA PRO A 323 -7.24 -16.17 -16.24
C PRO A 323 -8.43 -15.83 -15.34
N GLY A 324 -9.58 -16.45 -15.62
CA GLY A 324 -10.85 -16.17 -14.95
C GLY A 324 -11.64 -14.98 -15.51
N GLY A 325 -11.06 -14.16 -16.40
CA GLY A 325 -11.77 -13.07 -17.09
C GLY A 325 -11.79 -11.73 -16.36
N PHE A 326 -12.41 -10.74 -17.01
CA PHE A 326 -12.59 -9.39 -16.46
C PHE A 326 -13.96 -9.23 -15.81
N PHE A 327 -14.01 -8.68 -14.60
CA PHE A 327 -15.24 -8.45 -13.85
C PHE A 327 -15.76 -7.02 -14.11
N PRO A 328 -17.04 -6.86 -14.49
CA PRO A 328 -17.70 -5.56 -14.55
C PRO A 328 -17.55 -4.76 -13.26
N LEU A 329 -17.23 -3.47 -13.39
CA LEU A 329 -17.06 -2.55 -12.28
C LEU A 329 -17.82 -1.25 -12.52
N VAL A 330 -18.50 -0.75 -11.49
CA VAL A 330 -19.13 0.58 -11.49
C VAL A 330 -18.61 1.35 -10.29
N ILE A 331 -18.22 2.61 -10.51
CA ILE A 331 -17.71 3.50 -9.48
C ILE A 331 -18.66 4.68 -9.34
N LEU A 332 -19.23 4.82 -8.14
CA LEU A 332 -20.09 5.94 -7.78
C LEU A 332 -19.24 7.01 -7.11
N SER A 333 -19.52 8.27 -7.42
CA SER A 333 -18.92 9.44 -6.77
C SER A 333 -19.97 10.28 -6.04
N ARG A 334 -19.53 11.33 -5.34
CA ARG A 334 -20.44 12.23 -4.60
C ARG A 334 -21.44 12.96 -5.51
N GLY A 335 -21.05 13.32 -6.73
CA GLY A 335 -21.90 13.92 -7.75
C GLY A 335 -22.58 12.91 -8.67
N ALA A 336 -22.30 11.61 -8.53
CA ALA A 336 -22.93 10.55 -9.29
C ALA A 336 -23.23 9.34 -8.40
N SER A 337 -24.12 9.54 -7.42
CA SER A 337 -24.38 8.57 -6.35
C SER A 337 -25.47 7.55 -6.64
N LYS A 338 -26.14 7.64 -7.80
CA LYS A 338 -27.25 6.75 -8.15
C LYS A 338 -27.11 6.24 -9.57
N VAL A 339 -27.27 4.93 -9.72
CA VAL A 339 -27.25 4.25 -11.01
C VAL A 339 -28.24 3.10 -11.03
N GLU A 340 -28.74 2.78 -12.21
CA GLU A 340 -29.41 1.52 -12.52
C GLU A 340 -28.49 0.69 -13.42
N LEU A 341 -28.50 -0.64 -13.26
CA LEU A 341 -27.71 -1.55 -14.09
C LEU A 341 -28.64 -2.28 -15.06
N ASP A 342 -28.27 -2.28 -16.34
CA ASP A 342 -28.98 -3.01 -17.39
C ASP A 342 -28.04 -4.02 -18.05
N LEU A 343 -28.34 -5.30 -17.82
CA LEU A 343 -27.59 -6.46 -18.35
C LEU A 343 -28.43 -7.30 -19.31
N ALA A 344 -29.73 -7.05 -19.37
CA ALA A 344 -30.67 -7.95 -20.03
C ALA A 344 -30.95 -7.51 -21.47
N THR A 345 -31.01 -6.21 -21.72
CA THR A 345 -31.42 -5.70 -23.03
C THR A 345 -30.31 -5.76 -24.08
N ASN A 346 -29.03 -5.76 -23.68
CA ASN A 346 -27.90 -5.53 -24.58
C ASN A 346 -26.76 -6.56 -24.46
N ARG A 347 -27.10 -7.82 -24.12
CA ARG A 347 -26.10 -8.92 -24.02
C ARG A 347 -25.29 -9.11 -25.29
N ASP A 348 -25.94 -8.94 -26.43
CA ASP A 348 -25.29 -8.77 -27.72
C ASP A 348 -25.58 -7.34 -28.17
N LEU A 349 -24.54 -6.57 -28.52
CA LEU A 349 -24.71 -5.36 -29.34
C LEU A 349 -25.44 -5.66 -30.67
N GLY A 350 -25.65 -6.94 -30.98
CA GLY A 350 -26.92 -7.46 -31.51
C GLY A 350 -27.15 -7.27 -32.99
N ASN A 351 -26.39 -6.39 -33.64
CA ASN A 351 -26.31 -6.34 -35.08
C ASN A 351 -24.97 -6.93 -35.56
N GLN A 352 -25.07 -7.74 -36.61
CA GLN A 352 -23.91 -8.29 -37.32
C GLN A 352 -22.92 -7.18 -37.71
N GLU A 353 -23.41 -5.97 -37.99
CA GLU A 353 -22.61 -4.78 -38.29
C GLU A 353 -21.65 -4.37 -37.16
N THR A 354 -22.08 -4.38 -35.88
CA THR A 354 -21.18 -4.01 -34.77
C THR A 354 -20.14 -5.09 -34.53
N THR A 355 -20.52 -6.36 -34.64
CA THR A 355 -19.56 -7.47 -34.56
C THR A 355 -18.51 -7.35 -35.68
N GLU A 356 -18.93 -7.14 -36.92
CA GLU A 356 -18.00 -6.94 -38.05
C GLU A 356 -17.09 -5.72 -37.85
N LEU A 357 -17.62 -4.61 -37.32
CA LEU A 357 -16.83 -3.44 -36.96
C LEU A 357 -15.74 -3.78 -35.92
N LEU A 358 -16.12 -4.45 -34.83
CA LEU A 358 -15.19 -4.86 -33.77
C LEU A 358 -14.17 -5.88 -34.27
N ASP A 359 -14.55 -6.79 -35.17
CA ASP A 359 -13.65 -7.76 -35.82
C ASP A 359 -12.58 -7.05 -36.65
N ASN A 360 -12.98 -6.05 -37.42
CA ASN A 360 -12.06 -5.23 -38.22
C ASN A 360 -11.10 -4.47 -37.31
N ILE A 361 -11.60 -3.83 -36.26
CA ILE A 361 -10.79 -3.09 -35.27
C ILE A 361 -9.81 -4.03 -34.55
N TYR A 362 -10.27 -5.21 -34.13
CA TYR A 362 -9.42 -6.21 -33.47
C TYR A 362 -8.30 -6.63 -34.40
N THR A 363 -8.62 -7.04 -35.62
CA THR A 363 -7.65 -7.50 -36.62
C THR A 363 -6.60 -6.44 -36.94
N GLU A 364 -7.02 -5.18 -37.09
CA GLU A 364 -6.11 -4.04 -37.34
C GLU A 364 -5.09 -3.84 -36.21
N ARG A 365 -5.50 -4.03 -34.95
CA ARG A 365 -4.68 -3.73 -33.77
C ARG A 365 -3.96 -4.93 -33.16
N ALA A 366 -4.40 -6.15 -33.49
CA ALA A 366 -3.88 -7.38 -32.91
C ALA A 366 -2.38 -7.54 -33.13
N THR A 367 -1.86 -7.26 -34.34
CA THR A 367 -0.43 -7.42 -34.65
C THR A 367 0.46 -6.55 -33.76
N ALA A 368 0.10 -5.27 -33.56
CA ALA A 368 0.86 -4.37 -32.70
C ALA A 368 0.78 -4.81 -31.22
N ALA A 369 -0.39 -5.26 -30.76
CA ALA A 369 -0.55 -5.75 -29.41
C ALA A 369 0.24 -7.05 -29.14
N LEU A 370 0.26 -7.97 -30.10
CA LEU A 370 1.06 -9.20 -30.02
C LEU A 370 2.57 -8.90 -30.01
N GLN A 371 3.01 -7.90 -30.77
CA GLN A 371 4.40 -7.44 -30.71
C GLN A 371 4.77 -6.93 -29.32
N VAL A 372 3.91 -6.12 -28.68
CA VAL A 372 4.12 -5.65 -27.29
C VAL A 372 4.21 -6.80 -26.30
N ILE A 373 3.39 -7.85 -26.46
CA ILE A 373 3.44 -9.05 -25.62
C ILE A 373 4.76 -9.80 -25.81
N GLU A 374 5.21 -9.97 -27.05
CA GLU A 374 6.47 -10.67 -27.33
C GLU A 374 7.68 -9.87 -26.85
N GLU A 375 7.71 -8.54 -27.05
CA GLU A 375 8.75 -7.67 -26.52
C GLU A 375 8.84 -7.75 -24.99
N ASP A 376 7.68 -7.76 -24.30
CA ASP A 376 7.64 -7.95 -22.85
C ASP A 376 8.16 -9.35 -22.43
N LYS A 377 7.76 -10.40 -23.16
CA LYS A 377 8.25 -11.76 -22.92
C LYS A 377 9.76 -11.84 -23.05
N GLN A 378 10.34 -11.24 -24.10
CA GLN A 378 11.78 -11.19 -24.31
C GLN A 378 12.49 -10.39 -23.22
N ARG A 379 11.91 -9.27 -22.77
CA ARG A 379 12.46 -8.47 -21.67
C ARG A 379 12.54 -9.25 -20.35
N ARG A 380 11.56 -10.13 -20.10
CA ARG A 380 11.51 -10.99 -18.91
C ARG A 380 12.52 -12.13 -18.91
N LEU A 381 13.03 -12.54 -20.07
CA LEU A 381 13.96 -13.65 -20.15
C LEU A 381 15.23 -13.34 -19.37
N LEU A 382 15.51 -14.20 -18.41
CA LEU A 382 16.72 -14.15 -17.61
C LEU A 382 17.85 -14.86 -18.36
N ASP A 383 18.98 -14.17 -18.45
CA ASP A 383 20.20 -14.71 -19.03
C ASP A 383 21.18 -15.04 -17.90
N LEU A 384 21.55 -16.32 -17.79
CA LEU A 384 22.53 -16.81 -16.82
C LEU A 384 23.87 -16.05 -16.87
N SER A 385 24.25 -15.55 -18.04
CA SER A 385 25.49 -14.78 -18.21
C SER A 385 25.47 -13.45 -17.44
N LYS A 386 24.28 -12.95 -17.10
CA LYS A 386 24.08 -11.72 -16.33
C LYS A 386 24.13 -11.95 -14.82
N PHE A 387 24.26 -13.19 -14.35
CA PHE A 387 24.36 -13.47 -12.92
C PHE A 387 25.80 -13.64 -12.46
N ARG A 388 26.11 -13.03 -11.34
CA ARG A 388 27.31 -13.31 -10.54
C ARG A 388 26.86 -13.94 -9.23
N LYS A 389 27.20 -15.21 -9.00
CA LYS A 389 26.76 -15.95 -7.81
C LYS A 389 27.89 -16.75 -7.17
N SER A 390 27.76 -17.05 -5.89
CA SER A 390 28.59 -18.08 -5.25
C SER A 390 28.32 -19.46 -5.85
N ASP A 391 29.35 -20.31 -5.90
CA ASP A 391 29.25 -21.66 -6.47
C ASP A 391 28.24 -22.54 -5.72
N ASP A 392 28.12 -22.34 -4.41
CA ASP A 392 27.28 -23.14 -3.51
C ASP A 392 25.78 -22.81 -3.56
N ILE A 393 25.37 -21.72 -4.23
CA ILE A 393 23.94 -21.42 -4.45
C ILE A 393 23.48 -22.19 -5.68
N VAL A 394 22.49 -23.06 -5.50
CA VAL A 394 21.75 -23.68 -6.59
C VAL A 394 20.68 -22.70 -7.04
N MET A 395 20.61 -22.47 -8.35
CA MET A 395 19.62 -21.57 -8.97
C MET A 395 18.90 -22.31 -10.08
N GLU A 396 17.57 -22.32 -10.02
CA GLU A 396 16.69 -22.85 -11.05
C GLU A 396 15.84 -21.68 -11.58
N MET A 397 15.77 -21.51 -12.89
CA MET A 397 14.96 -20.46 -13.51
C MET A 397 13.69 -21.08 -14.07
N ASN A 398 12.55 -20.46 -13.79
CA ASN A 398 11.29 -20.72 -14.49
C ASN A 398 10.81 -19.42 -15.18
N GLU A 399 9.69 -19.46 -15.89
CA GLU A 399 9.17 -18.29 -16.62
C GLU A 399 8.79 -17.11 -15.71
N GLN A 400 8.52 -17.37 -14.42
CA GLN A 400 7.97 -16.41 -13.47
C GLN A 400 9.02 -15.90 -12.45
N CYS A 401 9.98 -16.72 -12.04
CA CYS A 401 10.95 -16.42 -10.98
C CYS A 401 12.23 -17.30 -11.05
N CYS A 402 13.24 -16.91 -10.28
CA CYS A 402 14.40 -17.74 -9.94
C CYS A 402 14.20 -18.42 -8.58
N ARG A 403 14.22 -19.75 -8.53
CA ARG A 403 14.30 -20.49 -7.27
C ARG A 403 15.75 -20.60 -6.83
N LEU A 404 16.04 -20.13 -5.62
CA LEU A 404 17.35 -20.23 -5.00
C LEU A 404 17.31 -21.27 -3.88
N HIS A 405 18.29 -22.15 -3.87
CA HIS A 405 18.48 -23.15 -2.83
C HIS A 405 19.92 -23.12 -2.30
N LEU A 406 20.04 -22.98 -0.97
CA LEU A 406 21.31 -23.16 -0.26
C LEU A 406 21.23 -24.44 0.58
N PRO A 407 22.07 -25.45 0.28
CA PRO A 407 22.12 -26.68 1.07
C PRO A 407 22.59 -26.48 2.52
N ALA A 408 22.15 -27.36 3.41
CA ALA A 408 22.39 -27.28 4.86
C ALA A 408 23.88 -27.31 5.25
N GLU A 409 24.71 -28.03 4.50
CA GLU A 409 26.15 -28.15 4.75
C GLU A 409 26.92 -26.84 4.50
N LYS A 410 26.32 -25.87 3.81
CA LYS A 410 26.94 -24.61 3.43
C LYS A 410 26.65 -23.55 4.49
N LYS A 411 27.60 -23.42 5.43
CA LYS A 411 27.48 -22.55 6.62
C LYS A 411 28.00 -21.12 6.43
N ARG A 412 28.55 -20.80 5.25
CA ARG A 412 29.05 -19.44 4.98
C ARG A 412 27.96 -18.59 4.37
N ILE A 413 28.22 -17.28 4.28
CA ILE A 413 27.37 -16.38 3.52
C ILE A 413 27.68 -16.61 2.05
N HIS A 414 26.63 -16.77 1.26
CA HIS A 414 26.66 -16.87 -0.17
C HIS A 414 25.72 -15.82 -0.76
N ALA A 415 26.04 -15.28 -1.92
CA ALA A 415 25.19 -14.28 -2.55
C ALA A 415 25.10 -14.49 -4.06
N ILE A 416 24.03 -13.95 -4.61
CA ILE A 416 23.78 -13.81 -6.03
C ILE A 416 23.46 -12.35 -6.34
N GLN A 417 24.02 -11.86 -7.43
CA GLN A 417 23.86 -10.51 -7.93
C GLN A 417 23.45 -10.58 -9.40
N LEU A 418 22.40 -9.85 -9.76
CA LEU A 418 21.98 -9.67 -11.16
C LEU A 418 22.69 -8.44 -11.73
N ARG A 419 23.50 -8.62 -12.78
CA ARG A 419 24.28 -7.58 -13.48
C ARG A 419 23.43 -6.78 -14.47
N VAL A 420 22.19 -6.52 -14.10
CA VAL A 420 21.28 -5.59 -14.75
C VAL A 420 20.97 -4.52 -13.71
N PRO A 421 21.33 -3.25 -13.96
CA PRO A 421 21.09 -2.21 -12.97
C PRO A 421 19.59 -1.97 -12.81
N LEU A 422 19.19 -1.53 -11.62
CA LEU A 422 17.86 -0.99 -11.37
C LEU A 422 17.74 0.37 -12.09
N SER A 423 16.56 0.66 -12.61
CA SER A 423 16.20 1.94 -13.25
C SER A 423 14.88 2.47 -12.70
N GLU A 424 14.41 3.61 -13.21
CA GLU A 424 13.09 4.15 -12.84
C GLU A 424 11.96 3.23 -13.34
N GLU A 425 12.14 2.56 -14.48
CA GLU A 425 11.18 1.62 -15.06
C GLU A 425 11.28 0.20 -14.50
N ALA A 426 12.44 -0.16 -13.96
CA ALA A 426 12.73 -1.47 -13.37
C ALA A 426 13.31 -1.27 -11.97
N CYS A 427 12.49 -0.67 -11.09
CA CYS A 427 12.92 -0.15 -9.81
C CYS A 427 12.75 -1.13 -8.63
N VAL A 428 12.05 -2.25 -8.83
CA VAL A 428 11.64 -3.15 -7.75
C VAL A 428 12.01 -4.59 -8.04
N PHE A 429 12.41 -5.33 -7.01
CA PHE A 429 12.50 -6.79 -7.04
C PHE A 429 12.14 -7.34 -5.66
N TYR A 430 11.72 -8.60 -5.61
CA TYR A 430 11.28 -9.19 -4.34
C TYR A 430 11.62 -10.68 -4.24
N CYS A 431 11.55 -11.18 -3.01
CA CYS A 431 11.77 -12.58 -2.68
C CYS A 431 10.62 -13.12 -1.83
N GLU A 432 10.18 -14.33 -2.12
CA GLU A 432 9.30 -15.11 -1.23
C GLU A 432 10.17 -16.09 -0.44
N VAL A 433 10.04 -16.07 0.88
CA VAL A 433 10.77 -16.97 1.76
C VAL A 433 10.01 -18.28 1.88
N ILE A 434 10.46 -19.29 1.14
CA ILE A 434 9.81 -20.60 1.10
C ILE A 434 10.24 -21.48 2.26
N LYS A 435 11.54 -21.43 2.62
CA LYS A 435 12.07 -22.20 3.73
C LYS A 435 13.25 -21.54 4.39
N MET A 436 13.22 -21.41 5.70
CA MET A 436 14.38 -21.02 6.50
C MET A 436 14.24 -21.48 7.95
N ASN A 437 15.33 -21.41 8.72
CA ASN A 437 15.30 -21.61 10.16
C ASN A 437 15.61 -20.30 10.90
N ASP A 438 15.29 -20.21 12.19
CA ASP A 438 15.62 -19.06 13.05
C ASP A 438 17.12 -18.69 13.05
N ASP A 439 17.98 -19.70 12.87
CA ASP A 439 19.43 -19.49 12.76
C ASP A 439 19.89 -19.06 11.36
N SER A 440 19.04 -19.21 10.34
CA SER A 440 19.35 -18.81 8.97
C SER A 440 19.31 -17.29 8.80
N VAL A 441 20.07 -16.79 7.83
CA VAL A 441 20.13 -15.35 7.52
C VAL A 441 19.93 -15.14 6.02
N ILE A 442 18.93 -14.35 5.68
CA ILE A 442 18.69 -13.85 4.33
C ILE A 442 18.92 -12.34 4.33
N GLY A 443 19.56 -11.83 3.29
CA GLY A 443 19.71 -10.40 3.06
C GLY A 443 19.32 -10.02 1.64
N ILE A 444 18.49 -9.00 1.49
CA ILE A 444 18.06 -8.42 0.21
C ILE A 444 18.57 -6.97 0.10
N GLY A 445 19.01 -6.53 -1.08
CA GLY A 445 19.42 -5.15 -1.27
C GLY A 445 20.15 -4.88 -2.58
N ILE A 446 20.99 -3.84 -2.59
CA ILE A 446 21.78 -3.40 -3.75
C ILE A 446 23.26 -3.45 -3.39
N GLY A 447 24.10 -3.82 -4.35
CA GLY A 447 25.55 -3.68 -4.28
C GLY A 447 26.14 -3.26 -5.62
N ASP A 448 27.30 -2.61 -5.58
CA ASP A 448 28.04 -2.19 -6.77
C ASP A 448 28.64 -3.35 -7.57
N ALA A 449 29.40 -3.02 -8.64
CA ALA A 449 30.03 -4.03 -9.46
C ALA A 449 31.06 -4.91 -8.73
N GLN A 450 31.58 -4.44 -7.59
CA GLN A 450 32.65 -5.06 -6.80
C GLN A 450 32.14 -5.80 -5.55
N PHE A 451 30.83 -5.81 -5.33
CA PHE A 451 30.20 -6.42 -4.16
C PHE A 451 30.77 -7.82 -3.83
N ASN A 452 31.11 -8.07 -2.56
CA ASN A 452 31.66 -9.35 -2.14
C ASN A 452 30.56 -10.40 -1.93
N LEU A 453 30.55 -11.47 -2.73
CA LEU A 453 29.54 -12.54 -2.64
C LEU A 453 29.58 -13.37 -1.34
N SER A 454 30.56 -13.13 -0.47
CA SER A 454 30.63 -13.71 0.89
C SER A 454 30.10 -12.75 1.97
N LYS A 455 29.32 -11.73 1.59
CA LYS A 455 28.74 -10.72 2.48
C LYS A 455 27.25 -10.54 2.22
N HIS A 456 26.54 -10.04 3.22
CA HIS A 456 25.16 -9.56 3.07
C HIS A 456 25.15 -8.13 2.50
N PRO A 457 24.17 -7.76 1.68
CA PRO A 457 24.01 -6.37 1.23
C PRO A 457 23.83 -5.45 2.44
N GLY A 458 24.40 -4.25 2.38
CA GLY A 458 24.52 -3.32 3.50
C GLY A 458 25.71 -3.60 4.44
N LYS A 459 26.21 -4.84 4.51
CA LYS A 459 27.40 -5.23 5.30
C LYS A 459 28.70 -5.26 4.47
N HIS A 460 28.71 -4.50 3.38
CA HIS A 460 29.85 -4.26 2.49
C HIS A 460 29.83 -2.80 2.06
N LYS A 461 30.97 -2.23 1.67
CA LYS A 461 31.02 -0.89 1.07
C LYS A 461 30.18 -0.81 -0.21
N ASN A 462 29.66 0.38 -0.50
CA ASN A 462 28.80 0.66 -1.65
C ASN A 462 27.64 -0.34 -1.74
N SER A 463 26.99 -0.63 -0.61
CA SER A 463 25.84 -1.52 -0.57
C SER A 463 24.86 -1.12 0.52
N THR A 464 23.60 -1.43 0.27
CA THR A 464 22.46 -1.19 1.18
C THR A 464 21.61 -2.43 1.21
N GLY A 465 21.13 -2.87 2.37
CA GLY A 465 20.32 -4.08 2.47
C GLY A 465 19.52 -4.24 3.75
N TYR A 466 18.53 -5.13 3.70
CA TYR A 466 17.66 -5.52 4.80
C TYR A 466 17.92 -6.99 5.15
N ILE A 467 18.14 -7.28 6.44
CA ILE A 467 18.59 -8.59 6.92
C ILE A 467 17.56 -9.25 7.85
N SER A 468 17.26 -10.53 7.60
CA SER A 468 16.22 -11.29 8.31
C SER A 468 16.47 -11.43 9.81
N LYS A 469 17.71 -11.74 10.18
CA LYS A 469 18.10 -12.16 11.54
C LYS A 469 17.85 -11.08 12.60
N ASP A 470 18.13 -9.84 12.25
CA ASP A 470 18.00 -8.70 13.16
C ASP A 470 16.91 -7.73 12.72
N GLY A 471 16.34 -7.90 11.53
CA GLY A 471 15.30 -7.01 11.01
C GLY A 471 15.81 -5.60 10.74
N LYS A 472 17.12 -5.42 10.60
CA LYS A 472 17.75 -4.09 10.46
C LYS A 472 18.06 -3.74 9.02
N LEU A 473 18.04 -2.44 8.76
CA LEU A 473 18.52 -1.84 7.53
C LEU A 473 20.00 -1.47 7.69
N TYR A 474 20.82 -2.04 6.83
CA TYR A 474 22.26 -1.85 6.79
C TYR A 474 22.66 -1.04 5.56
N TYR A 475 23.71 -0.25 5.73
CA TYR A 475 24.29 0.59 4.70
C TYR A 475 25.78 0.81 4.99
N ASN A 476 26.65 0.52 4.02
CA ASN A 476 28.10 0.71 4.13
C ASN A 476 28.73 0.17 5.43
N GLU A 477 28.40 -1.07 5.78
CA GLU A 477 28.89 -1.79 6.97
C GLU A 477 28.33 -1.28 8.32
N ARG A 478 27.44 -0.29 8.29
CA ARG A 478 26.79 0.31 9.46
C ARG A 478 25.30 -0.04 9.48
N ASP A 479 24.71 -0.08 10.67
CA ASP A 479 23.28 0.03 10.88
C ASP A 479 22.96 1.44 11.42
N HIS A 480 21.96 2.10 10.85
CA HIS A 480 21.45 3.39 11.34
C HIS A 480 20.18 3.24 12.19
N THR A 481 19.81 2.01 12.56
CA THR A 481 18.54 1.74 13.21
C THR A 481 18.63 1.87 14.73
N ASP A 482 18.20 3.04 15.25
CA ASP A 482 17.41 3.16 16.49
C ASP A 482 15.91 2.83 16.22
N LYS A 483 15.57 2.53 14.96
CA LYS A 483 14.23 2.20 14.44
C LYS A 483 13.94 0.68 14.46
N SER A 484 12.65 0.34 14.35
CA SER A 484 12.02 -0.96 14.60
C SER A 484 12.70 -2.20 14.01
N VAL A 485 12.80 -3.23 14.85
CA VAL A 485 13.34 -4.58 14.61
C VAL A 485 12.27 -5.45 13.93
N ILE A 486 11.85 -5.12 12.71
CA ILE A 486 10.91 -6.01 12.00
C ILE A 486 11.75 -7.10 11.35
N ARG A 487 11.84 -8.27 11.98
CA ARG A 487 12.43 -9.46 11.36
C ARG A 487 11.51 -9.99 10.26
N PHE A 488 12.06 -10.85 9.41
CA PHE A 488 11.26 -11.64 8.49
C PHE A 488 11.70 -13.10 8.51
N SER A 489 10.77 -14.00 8.23
CA SER A 489 10.89 -15.44 8.40
C SER A 489 10.27 -16.20 7.22
N GLU A 490 10.17 -17.53 7.36
CA GLU A 490 9.42 -18.37 6.44
C GLU A 490 7.99 -17.86 6.24
N GLY A 491 7.48 -17.94 5.01
CA GLY A 491 6.16 -17.46 4.63
C GLY A 491 6.08 -15.97 4.31
N ASP A 492 7.13 -15.18 4.58
CA ASP A 492 7.14 -13.75 4.26
C ASP A 492 7.50 -13.48 2.79
N THR A 493 7.03 -12.34 2.29
CA THR A 493 7.45 -11.72 1.03
C THR A 493 8.22 -10.44 1.35
N ILE A 494 9.46 -10.33 0.89
CA ILE A 494 10.33 -9.15 1.08
C ILE A 494 10.64 -8.49 -0.26
N ALA A 495 10.48 -7.18 -0.36
CA ALA A 495 10.81 -6.42 -1.56
C ALA A 495 11.77 -5.27 -1.25
N MET A 496 12.51 -4.88 -2.28
CA MET A 496 13.28 -3.65 -2.29
C MET A 496 12.86 -2.85 -3.51
N GLU A 497 12.59 -1.56 -3.31
CA GLU A 497 12.16 -0.63 -4.33
C GLU A 497 13.05 0.61 -4.35
N LEU A 498 13.52 0.99 -5.53
CA LEU A 498 14.29 2.19 -5.79
C LEU A 498 13.32 3.34 -6.03
N ILE A 499 13.13 4.19 -5.02
CA ILE A 499 12.12 5.25 -5.05
C ILE A 499 12.67 6.59 -5.55
N HIS A 500 14.00 6.73 -5.62
CA HIS A 500 14.68 7.91 -6.16
C HIS A 500 16.05 7.55 -6.71
N ILE A 501 16.42 8.07 -7.87
CA ILE A 501 17.76 7.95 -8.46
C ILE A 501 18.42 9.32 -8.44
N SER A 502 19.52 9.46 -7.69
CA SER A 502 20.27 10.73 -7.68
C SER A 502 21.11 10.87 -8.95
N ASN A 503 21.05 12.04 -9.56
CA ASN A 503 21.87 12.40 -10.73
C ASN A 503 23.22 13.06 -10.37
N ARG A 504 23.49 13.29 -9.07
CA ARG A 504 24.63 14.11 -8.65
C ARG A 504 25.59 13.44 -7.68
N ASN A 505 25.11 12.86 -6.59
CA ASN A 505 25.97 12.65 -5.41
C ASN A 505 25.72 11.34 -4.65
N CYS A 506 25.46 10.23 -5.34
CA CYS A 506 25.40 8.90 -4.71
C CYS A 506 24.34 8.82 -3.59
N ASN A 507 23.18 9.42 -3.75
CA ASN A 507 22.13 9.38 -2.72
C ASN A 507 20.79 8.95 -3.31
N SER A 508 20.83 7.92 -4.16
CA SER A 508 19.62 7.21 -4.53
C SER A 508 18.95 6.67 -3.26
N VAL A 509 17.63 6.60 -3.25
CA VAL A 509 16.88 6.16 -2.07
C VAL A 509 16.16 4.87 -2.39
N VAL A 510 16.32 3.90 -1.48
CA VAL A 510 15.56 2.65 -1.52
C VAL A 510 14.57 2.58 -0.37
N ARG A 511 13.51 1.81 -0.60
CA ARG A 511 12.51 1.42 0.38
C ARG A 511 12.48 -0.09 0.47
N PHE A 512 12.39 -0.61 1.69
CA PHE A 512 12.20 -2.04 1.94
C PHE A 512 10.76 -2.29 2.37
N ILE A 513 10.19 -3.37 1.86
CA ILE A 513 8.79 -3.77 2.07
C ILE A 513 8.77 -5.21 2.55
N ARG A 514 7.98 -5.51 3.57
CA ARG A 514 7.68 -6.86 4.05
C ARG A 514 6.18 -7.06 4.02
N ASN A 515 5.70 -8.10 3.34
CA ASN A 515 4.29 -8.49 3.32
C ASN A 515 3.37 -7.33 2.90
N GLY A 516 3.84 -6.50 1.96
CA GLY A 516 3.10 -5.33 1.46
C GLY A 516 3.16 -4.10 2.36
N CYS A 517 3.84 -4.19 3.51
CA CYS A 517 4.01 -3.11 4.46
C CYS A 517 5.46 -2.60 4.40
N PRO A 518 5.70 -1.31 4.14
CA PRO A 518 7.05 -0.77 4.14
C PRO A 518 7.64 -0.82 5.55
N VAL A 519 8.91 -1.18 5.64
CA VAL A 519 9.67 -1.35 6.89
C VAL A 519 10.57 -0.14 7.14
N GLY A 520 11.04 0.49 6.07
CA GLY A 520 11.85 1.70 6.14
C GLY A 520 12.46 2.10 4.81
N THR A 521 13.12 3.25 4.83
CA THR A 521 13.84 3.85 3.70
C THR A 521 15.31 4.01 4.05
N GLN A 522 16.19 3.93 3.06
CA GLN A 522 17.64 4.02 3.26
C GLN A 522 18.34 4.61 2.03
N PHE A 523 19.40 5.39 2.25
CA PHE A 523 20.27 5.87 1.17
C PHE A 523 21.12 4.76 0.53
N VAL A 524 21.51 4.97 -0.72
CA VAL A 524 22.43 4.11 -1.49
C VAL A 524 23.57 4.97 -2.03
N THR A 525 24.80 4.68 -1.60
CA THR A 525 26.01 5.44 -1.99
C THR A 525 26.78 4.92 -3.17
N ILE A 526 26.13 4.11 -3.98
CA ILE A 526 26.64 3.77 -5.29
C ILE A 526 26.47 5.02 -6.17
N SER A 527 27.59 5.65 -6.53
CA SER A 527 27.62 6.87 -7.36
C SER A 527 27.22 6.60 -8.80
N ASN A 528 27.61 5.43 -9.32
CA ASN A 528 27.35 5.03 -10.68
C ASN A 528 25.99 4.32 -10.77
N LYS A 529 25.00 4.98 -11.37
CA LYS A 529 23.65 4.40 -11.54
C LYS A 529 23.65 3.09 -12.34
N GLU A 530 24.63 2.90 -13.23
CA GLU A 530 24.80 1.67 -14.01
C GLU A 530 25.30 0.48 -13.16
N GLU A 531 25.60 0.72 -11.87
CA GLU A 531 26.05 -0.29 -10.90
C GLU A 531 25.05 -0.54 -9.77
N LEU A 532 23.81 -0.04 -9.88
CA LEU A 532 22.74 -0.33 -8.92
C LEU A 532 22.22 -1.77 -9.08
N PHE A 533 23.06 -2.76 -8.81
CA PHE A 533 22.74 -4.17 -9.05
C PHE A 533 21.99 -4.81 -7.87
N PRO A 534 20.84 -5.47 -8.12
CA PRO A 534 20.13 -6.27 -7.13
C PRO A 534 20.99 -7.40 -6.58
N VAL A 535 20.94 -7.59 -5.26
CA VAL A 535 21.69 -8.61 -4.51
C VAL A 535 20.76 -9.35 -3.55
N VAL A 536 20.84 -10.68 -3.59
CA VAL A 536 20.25 -11.58 -2.58
C VAL A 536 21.36 -12.41 -1.96
N SER A 537 21.35 -12.56 -0.65
CA SER A 537 22.35 -13.31 0.11
C SER A 537 21.70 -14.28 1.08
N LEU A 538 22.31 -15.45 1.24
CA LEU A 538 21.83 -16.59 2.01
C LEU A 538 22.93 -17.08 2.95
N CYS A 539 22.56 -17.47 4.16
CA CYS A 539 23.42 -18.16 5.11
C CYS A 539 22.55 -19.14 5.91
N GLY A 540 22.69 -20.44 5.64
CA GLY A 540 21.83 -21.46 6.24
C GLY A 540 22.23 -21.88 7.65
N ASN A 541 23.48 -21.62 8.07
CA ASN A 541 24.01 -21.99 9.39
C ASN A 541 23.78 -23.46 9.82
N GLY A 542 23.70 -24.40 8.86
CA GLY A 542 23.39 -25.80 9.12
C GLY A 542 22.00 -26.25 8.67
N TYR A 543 21.20 -25.33 8.11
CA TYR A 543 19.86 -25.58 7.59
C TYR A 543 19.76 -25.23 6.11
N SER A 544 18.84 -25.89 5.41
CA SER A 544 18.53 -25.58 4.01
C SER A 544 17.73 -24.27 3.93
N VAL A 545 18.08 -23.37 3.00
CA VAL A 545 17.34 -22.13 2.73
C VAL A 545 16.80 -22.16 1.31
N HIS A 546 15.50 -21.85 1.14
CA HIS A 546 14.82 -21.87 -0.16
C HIS A 546 14.08 -20.54 -0.36
N LEU A 547 14.29 -19.91 -1.51
CA LEU A 547 13.60 -18.66 -1.90
C LEU A 547 13.09 -18.75 -3.33
N ASN A 548 11.97 -18.07 -3.60
CA ASN A 548 11.67 -17.61 -4.96
C ASN A 548 12.12 -16.15 -5.07
N VAL A 549 12.83 -15.78 -6.13
CA VAL A 549 13.27 -14.40 -6.40
C VAL A 549 12.69 -13.94 -7.72
N PHE A 550 11.98 -12.83 -7.68
CA PHE A 550 11.38 -12.17 -8.84
C PHE A 550 12.19 -10.92 -9.12
N TRP A 551 13.02 -11.00 -10.15
CA TRP A 551 13.94 -9.92 -10.52
C TRP A 551 13.20 -8.76 -11.18
N GLN A 552 13.83 -7.59 -11.24
CA GLN A 552 13.22 -6.35 -11.72
C GLN A 552 12.73 -6.39 -13.17
N ASN A 553 13.25 -7.29 -14.00
CA ASN A 553 12.77 -7.47 -15.37
C ASN A 553 11.51 -8.37 -15.44
N GLN A 554 11.17 -9.04 -14.33
CA GLN A 554 9.99 -9.89 -14.14
C GLN A 554 8.88 -9.20 -13.32
N VAL A 555 9.08 -7.94 -12.94
CA VAL A 555 8.12 -7.14 -12.18
C VAL A 555 7.92 -5.81 -12.89
N SER A 556 6.67 -5.43 -13.20
CA SER A 556 6.43 -4.15 -13.91
C SER A 556 6.42 -2.93 -13.01
N GLN A 557 5.84 -3.05 -11.82
CA GLN A 557 5.57 -1.92 -10.95
C GLN A 557 5.69 -2.31 -9.50
N ALA A 558 6.15 -1.35 -8.71
CA ALA A 558 6.09 -1.44 -7.27
C ALA A 558 4.64 -1.36 -6.77
N GLN A 559 4.45 -1.77 -5.51
CA GLN A 559 3.18 -1.69 -4.84
C GLN A 559 2.71 -0.23 -4.71
N GLY A 560 1.43 0.03 -5.04
CA GLY A 560 0.81 1.35 -4.92
C GLY A 560 0.55 1.77 -3.47
N LEU A 561 1.58 2.21 -2.75
CA LEU A 561 1.48 2.65 -1.36
C LEU A 561 0.78 4.01 -1.24
N LYS A 562 -0.46 3.98 -0.73
CA LYS A 562 -1.30 5.15 -0.44
C LYS A 562 -1.02 5.73 0.94
N VAL A 563 -0.67 7.03 1.01
CA VAL A 563 -0.43 7.76 2.27
C VAL A 563 -1.63 7.73 3.22
N ALA A 564 -2.86 7.73 2.71
CA ALA A 564 -4.07 7.71 3.53
C ALA A 564 -4.41 6.33 4.14
N ASN A 565 -3.68 5.27 3.76
CA ASN A 565 -3.79 3.94 4.38
C ASN A 565 -2.64 3.78 5.38
N LEU A 566 -2.97 3.71 6.68
CA LEU A 566 -1.97 3.65 7.73
C LEU A 566 -1.20 2.32 7.76
N HIS A 567 -1.74 1.23 7.20
CA HIS A 567 -0.97 -0.01 7.01
C HIS A 567 0.18 0.14 6.02
N HIS A 568 0.13 1.15 5.14
CA HIS A 568 1.22 1.47 4.23
C HIS A 568 2.29 2.36 4.86
N TRP A 569 2.19 2.68 6.15
CA TRP A 569 3.25 3.41 6.85
C TRP A 569 4.28 2.45 7.42
N CYS A 570 5.50 2.92 7.59
CA CYS A 570 6.52 2.18 8.33
C CYS A 570 6.14 2.23 9.82
N LEU A 571 5.48 1.17 10.26
CA LEU A 571 4.97 1.03 11.62
C LEU A 571 5.97 0.26 12.49
N PRO A 572 6.03 0.54 13.81
CA PRO A 572 6.81 -0.29 14.71
C PRO A 572 6.17 -1.68 14.87
N GLU A 573 6.99 -2.67 15.20
CA GLU A 573 6.53 -4.05 15.41
C GLU A 573 5.43 -4.12 16.49
N GLY A 574 4.35 -4.84 16.16
CA GLY A 574 3.20 -4.99 17.05
C GLY A 574 2.30 -3.76 17.18
N ALA A 575 2.45 -2.76 16.29
CA ALA A 575 1.48 -1.68 16.15
C ALA A 575 0.15 -2.20 15.58
N GLU A 576 -0.95 -1.65 16.06
CA GLU A 576 -2.30 -1.91 15.57
C GLU A 576 -2.85 -0.64 14.92
N VAL A 577 -3.54 -0.81 13.80
CA VAL A 577 -4.13 0.29 13.03
C VAL A 577 -5.64 0.16 13.07
N ASP A 578 -6.32 1.21 13.54
CA ASP A 578 -7.73 1.41 13.30
C ASP A 578 -7.89 2.36 12.11
N ASN A 579 -8.21 1.78 10.97
CA ASN A 579 -8.35 2.50 9.72
C ASN A 579 -9.61 3.39 9.65
N ASP A 580 -10.62 3.13 10.46
CA ASP A 580 -11.86 3.92 10.46
C ASP A 580 -11.67 5.20 11.29
N SER A 581 -11.01 5.08 12.46
CA SER A 581 -10.68 6.24 13.30
C SER A 581 -9.33 6.90 12.96
N LYS A 582 -8.54 6.28 12.08
CA LYS A 582 -7.17 6.70 11.69
C LYS A 582 -6.21 6.74 12.88
N ILE A 583 -6.35 5.80 13.81
CA ILE A 583 -5.53 5.70 15.02
C ILE A 583 -4.51 4.59 14.85
N VAL A 584 -3.24 4.90 15.13
CA VAL A 584 -2.19 3.91 15.36
C VAL A 584 -2.02 3.73 16.86
N THR A 585 -2.11 2.48 17.32
CA THR A 585 -1.86 2.08 18.71
C THR A 585 -0.60 1.25 18.77
N VAL A 586 0.32 1.61 19.67
CA VAL A 586 1.55 0.84 19.92
C VAL A 586 1.51 0.23 21.30
N LYS A 587 2.12 -0.95 21.45
CA LYS A 587 2.28 -1.58 22.76
C LYS A 587 3.12 -0.65 23.68
N PRO A 588 2.94 -0.70 25.01
CA PRO A 588 3.76 0.09 25.92
C PRO A 588 5.23 -0.30 25.78
N LEU A 589 6.06 0.61 25.27
CA LEU A 589 7.48 0.36 25.04
C LEU A 589 8.34 1.17 26.01
N ARG A 590 9.49 0.59 26.37
CA ARG A 590 10.51 1.27 27.20
C ARG A 590 11.21 2.39 26.45
N ASN A 591 11.27 2.28 25.12
CA ASN A 591 11.96 3.21 24.24
C ASN A 591 10.94 3.90 23.33
N SER A 592 11.32 5.06 22.80
CA SER A 592 10.53 5.76 21.78
C SER A 592 10.45 4.95 20.49
N VAL A 593 9.32 5.04 19.79
CA VAL A 593 9.13 4.41 18.48
C VAL A 593 8.74 5.41 17.42
N CYS A 594 9.04 5.05 16.17
CA CYS A 594 8.85 5.89 15.01
C CYS A 594 7.78 5.30 14.11
N VAL A 595 6.83 6.13 13.70
CA VAL A 595 5.92 5.88 12.58
C VAL A 595 6.36 6.81 11.45
N GLN A 596 6.75 6.24 10.31
CA GLN A 596 7.28 7.00 9.18
C GLN A 596 6.40 6.81 7.94
N CYS A 597 6.10 7.89 7.24
CA CYS A 597 5.39 7.85 5.96
C CYS A 597 6.27 7.17 4.90
N PRO A 598 5.71 6.33 4.02
CA PRO A 598 6.49 5.59 3.05
C PRO A 598 6.98 6.45 1.87
N THR A 599 6.40 7.64 1.72
CA THR A 599 6.57 8.55 0.58
C THR A 599 6.98 9.92 1.11
N PRO A 600 7.93 10.62 0.45
CA PRO A 600 8.28 11.98 0.83
C PRO A 600 7.14 12.96 0.50
N LEU A 601 7.18 14.13 1.13
CA LEU A 601 6.37 15.27 0.72
C LEU A 601 6.68 15.64 -0.74
N ASN A 602 5.65 15.97 -1.50
CA ASN A 602 5.73 16.36 -2.90
C ASN A 602 4.55 17.29 -3.26
N GLU A 603 4.39 17.64 -4.53
CA GLU A 603 3.35 18.58 -4.99
C GLU A 603 1.90 18.10 -4.75
N TYR A 604 1.69 16.78 -4.68
CA TYR A 604 0.39 16.15 -4.46
C TYR A 604 0.14 15.80 -2.99
N PHE A 605 1.20 15.56 -2.23
CA PHE A 605 1.19 15.31 -0.80
C PHE A 605 2.18 16.29 -0.13
N SER A 606 1.74 17.52 0.08
CA SER A 606 2.61 18.61 0.56
C SER A 606 2.49 18.88 2.05
N HIS A 607 1.59 18.18 2.75
CA HIS A 607 1.30 18.45 4.16
C HIS A 607 0.70 17.23 4.87
N PHE A 608 1.03 17.06 6.16
CA PHE A 608 0.42 16.05 7.01
C PHE A 608 0.20 16.59 8.43
N GLU A 609 -0.87 16.14 9.09
CA GLU A 609 -1.20 16.48 10.48
C GLU A 609 -1.48 15.23 11.30
N VAL A 610 -1.20 15.33 12.59
CA VAL A 610 -1.67 14.40 13.61
C VAL A 610 -2.52 15.13 14.64
N LYS A 611 -3.55 14.46 15.13
CA LYS A 611 -4.38 14.92 16.24
C LYS A 611 -3.85 14.37 17.55
N ILE A 612 -3.68 15.26 18.51
CA ILE A 612 -3.25 14.95 19.86
C ILE A 612 -4.47 14.39 20.61
N ILE A 613 -4.46 13.10 20.97
CA ILE A 613 -5.65 12.41 21.50
C ILE A 613 -5.52 11.90 22.94
N ASP A 614 -4.30 11.63 23.42
CA ASP A 614 -4.09 11.24 24.81
C ASP A 614 -3.73 12.47 25.68
N GLU A 615 -3.89 12.36 26.99
CA GLU A 615 -3.44 13.39 27.93
C GLU A 615 -1.92 13.35 28.12
N TYR A 616 -1.27 14.51 28.05
CA TYR A 616 0.18 14.69 28.17
C TYR A 616 0.51 15.81 29.17
N GLY A 617 1.69 15.79 29.81
CA GLY A 617 2.07 16.79 30.81
C GLY A 617 3.24 16.38 31.72
N PHE A 618 4.02 17.36 32.19
CA PHE A 618 5.30 17.10 32.88
C PHE A 618 5.19 16.43 34.24
N ASP A 619 4.06 16.60 34.93
CA ASP A 619 3.99 16.26 36.34
C ASP A 619 3.59 14.80 36.62
N ASN A 620 3.12 14.04 35.61
CA ASN A 620 2.82 12.59 35.71
C ASN A 620 2.48 11.90 34.37
N HIS A 621 2.56 12.60 33.22
CA HIS A 621 2.14 12.06 31.92
C HIS A 621 3.34 11.98 30.96
N PRO A 622 3.30 11.09 29.96
CA PRO A 622 4.32 11.11 28.91
C PRO A 622 4.25 12.44 28.14
N PRO A 623 5.37 12.89 27.55
CA PRO A 623 5.34 14.05 26.64
C PRO A 623 4.51 13.72 25.40
N PRO A 624 3.95 14.72 24.70
CA PRO A 624 3.20 14.48 23.47
C PRO A 624 4.08 13.86 22.37
N PRO A 625 3.48 13.26 21.33
CA PRO A 625 4.20 12.83 20.14
C PRO A 625 5.08 13.96 19.58
N MET A 626 6.30 13.63 19.16
CA MET A 626 7.14 14.53 18.38
C MET A 626 6.81 14.35 16.90
N ILE A 627 6.64 15.45 16.19
CA ILE A 627 6.20 15.47 14.79
C ILE A 627 7.33 16.08 13.98
N ALA A 628 7.76 15.39 12.95
CA ALA A 628 8.97 15.73 12.23
C ALA A 628 8.89 15.47 10.73
N LEU A 629 9.78 16.11 9.98
CA LEU A 629 10.22 15.70 8.67
C LEU A 629 11.63 15.14 8.80
N SER A 630 11.94 14.12 8.01
CA SER A 630 13.26 13.48 7.98
C SER A 630 13.70 13.22 6.55
N SER A 631 15.00 13.26 6.27
CA SER A 631 15.57 12.57 5.12
C SER A 631 15.30 11.06 5.20
N ALA A 632 15.51 10.33 4.10
CA ALA A 632 15.24 8.89 4.02
C ALA A 632 15.88 8.07 5.17
N SER A 633 17.10 8.43 5.54
CA SER A 633 17.83 7.94 6.72
C SER A 633 18.78 9.05 7.20
N SER A 634 19.26 9.03 8.45
CA SER A 634 20.26 10.03 8.89
C SER A 634 21.45 10.00 7.92
N MET A 635 21.81 11.15 7.35
CA MET A 635 23.00 11.26 6.54
C MET A 635 24.21 11.25 7.46
N ASP A 636 25.13 10.32 7.21
CA ASP A 636 26.51 10.47 7.65
C ASP A 636 27.12 11.63 6.85
N VAL A 637 26.87 12.88 7.29
CA VAL A 637 27.48 14.11 6.74
C VAL A 637 28.97 14.06 7.02
N THR A 638 29.66 13.24 6.24
CA THR A 638 31.08 12.92 6.41
C THR A 638 31.95 13.78 5.51
N SER A 639 31.37 14.41 4.48
CA SER A 639 32.09 15.40 3.67
C SER A 639 32.06 16.78 4.33
N PRO A 640 33.22 17.44 4.53
CA PRO A 640 33.29 18.84 4.95
C PRO A 640 32.57 19.80 4.00
N THR A 641 32.42 19.43 2.72
CA THR A 641 31.74 20.27 1.70
C THR A 641 30.22 20.24 1.80
N ASP A 642 29.65 19.28 2.55
CA ASP A 642 28.19 19.15 2.71
C ASP A 642 27.67 19.80 4.01
N ARG A 643 28.56 20.44 4.78
CA ARG A 643 28.20 21.17 6.00
C ARG A 643 27.58 22.51 5.62
N SER A 644 26.26 22.60 5.72
CA SER A 644 25.50 23.85 5.60
C SER A 644 24.42 23.88 6.69
N HIS A 645 24.09 25.07 7.20
CA HIS A 645 22.96 25.22 8.14
C HIS A 645 21.60 24.89 7.51
N PHE A 646 21.54 24.84 6.18
CA PHE A 646 20.34 24.56 5.39
C PHE A 646 20.22 23.10 4.96
N ARG A 647 21.27 22.29 5.12
CA ARG A 647 21.24 20.83 4.87
C ARG A 647 21.03 20.11 6.20
N LEU A 648 19.83 19.57 6.39
CA LEU A 648 19.42 18.95 7.64
C LEU A 648 18.95 17.53 7.37
N ASP A 649 19.12 16.66 8.35
CA ASP A 649 18.49 15.33 8.35
C ASP A 649 17.06 15.37 8.89
N HIS A 650 16.79 16.30 9.81
CA HIS A 650 15.52 16.34 10.51
C HIS A 650 15.04 17.78 10.73
N LEU A 651 13.72 17.97 10.59
CA LEU A 651 12.98 19.12 11.08
C LEU A 651 11.94 18.61 12.06
N ARG A 652 12.09 18.93 13.35
CA ARG A 652 11.24 18.34 14.39
C ARG A 652 10.60 19.40 15.27
N PHE A 653 9.37 19.11 15.67
CA PHE A 653 8.62 19.86 16.66
C PHE A 653 8.20 18.92 17.78
N TRP A 654 8.56 19.29 19.01
CA TRP A 654 8.18 18.55 20.21
C TRP A 654 7.69 19.53 21.27
N ALA A 655 6.40 19.45 21.61
CA ALA A 655 5.75 20.33 22.59
C ALA A 655 6.14 19.94 24.03
N VAL A 656 7.42 20.13 24.36
CA VAL A 656 8.01 19.95 25.68
C VAL A 656 8.72 21.23 26.13
N GLY A 657 9.20 21.29 27.37
CA GLY A 657 9.69 22.52 28.00
C GLY A 657 8.70 23.69 27.86
N GLU A 658 9.20 24.84 27.39
CA GLU A 658 8.41 26.06 27.20
C GLU A 658 7.32 25.92 26.13
N ALA A 659 7.48 24.98 25.19
CA ALA A 659 6.50 24.73 24.13
C ALA A 659 5.33 23.84 24.58
N ALA A 660 5.35 23.25 25.78
CA ALA A 660 4.27 22.36 26.20
C ALA A 660 2.91 23.05 26.35
N GLY A 661 2.87 24.36 26.61
CA GLY A 661 1.62 25.12 26.63
C GLY A 661 1.07 25.46 25.24
N SER A 662 1.79 25.12 24.16
CA SER A 662 1.41 25.48 22.79
C SER A 662 0.47 24.48 22.11
N VAL A 663 0.37 23.28 22.67
CA VAL A 663 -0.45 22.20 22.13
C VAL A 663 -1.23 21.58 23.27
N LYS A 664 -2.51 21.29 23.04
CA LYS A 664 -3.39 20.58 23.97
C LYS A 664 -4.07 19.40 23.28
N VAL A 665 -4.68 18.54 24.09
CA VAL A 665 -5.53 17.46 23.59
C VAL A 665 -6.62 18.03 22.68
N GLY A 666 -6.78 17.41 21.52
CA GLY A 666 -7.68 17.81 20.45
C GLY A 666 -7.04 18.67 19.36
N ASP A 667 -5.86 19.26 19.61
CA ASP A 667 -5.18 20.06 18.59
C ASP A 667 -4.64 19.18 17.45
N LEU A 668 -4.63 19.76 16.25
CA LEU A 668 -3.93 19.22 15.07
C LEU A 668 -2.55 19.84 14.98
N VAL A 669 -1.51 19.04 14.76
CA VAL A 669 -0.14 19.53 14.61
C VAL A 669 0.50 18.80 13.44
N GLY A 670 1.19 19.55 12.58
CA GLY A 670 1.67 18.99 11.31
C GLY A 670 2.83 19.77 10.70
N TRP A 671 3.48 19.16 9.72
CA TRP A 671 4.43 19.84 8.86
C TRP A 671 3.95 19.80 7.41
N GLY A 672 4.28 20.85 6.66
CA GLY A 672 4.17 20.85 5.22
C GLY A 672 5.39 21.46 4.55
N MET A 673 5.38 21.40 3.22
CA MET A 673 6.46 21.85 2.34
C MET A 673 5.87 22.62 1.16
N LEU A 674 6.48 23.76 0.83
CA LEU A 674 6.22 24.51 -0.39
C LEU A 674 7.49 24.55 -1.25
N ILE A 675 7.30 24.42 -2.56
CA ILE A 675 8.34 24.58 -3.57
C ILE A 675 8.07 25.89 -4.29
N PRO A 676 8.85 26.95 -4.06
CA PRO A 676 8.69 28.21 -4.78
C PRO A 676 8.90 28.01 -6.29
N GLU A 677 8.21 28.77 -7.14
CA GLU A 677 8.32 28.64 -8.60
C GLU A 677 9.76 28.81 -9.10
N SER A 678 10.53 29.70 -8.45
CA SER A 678 11.96 29.91 -8.77
C SER A 678 12.84 28.70 -8.48
N GLN A 679 12.36 27.69 -7.75
CA GLN A 679 13.12 26.53 -7.31
C GLN A 679 12.71 25.23 -8.01
N VAL A 680 11.66 25.22 -8.84
CA VAL A 680 11.13 24.00 -9.48
C VAL A 680 12.15 23.32 -10.40
N ASN A 681 12.91 24.10 -11.15
CA ASN A 681 13.92 23.60 -12.09
C ASN A 681 15.35 23.69 -11.55
N GLU A 682 15.50 24.14 -10.29
CA GLU A 682 16.81 24.20 -9.64
C GLU A 682 17.18 22.82 -9.16
N LEU A 683 18.43 22.43 -9.41
CA LEU A 683 18.83 21.09 -9.08
C LEU A 683 19.26 20.96 -7.61
N GLU A 684 19.74 22.03 -6.99
CA GLU A 684 19.81 22.13 -5.53
C GLU A 684 18.65 23.00 -5.03
N ARG A 685 17.44 22.46 -5.09
CA ARG A 685 16.23 23.20 -4.75
C ARG A 685 16.15 23.52 -3.26
N LEU A 686 15.88 24.78 -2.96
CA LEU A 686 15.46 25.21 -1.65
C LEU A 686 13.95 25.07 -1.51
N VAL A 687 13.50 24.54 -0.38
CA VAL A 687 12.09 24.37 -0.05
C VAL A 687 11.75 25.10 1.25
N ILE A 688 10.50 25.51 1.36
CA ILE A 688 9.97 26.16 2.56
C ILE A 688 9.17 25.12 3.34
N CYS A 689 9.77 24.61 4.41
CA CYS A 689 9.07 23.74 5.36
C CYS A 689 8.33 24.60 6.39
N PHE A 690 7.08 24.26 6.67
CA PHE A 690 6.26 25.03 7.60
C PHE A 690 5.57 24.14 8.63
N LEU A 691 5.49 24.60 9.87
CA LEU A 691 4.80 23.93 10.98
C LEU A 691 3.38 24.50 11.08
N THR A 692 2.39 23.62 11.18
CA THR A 692 1.00 23.98 11.44
C THR A 692 0.56 23.55 12.83
N ILE A 693 -0.23 24.41 13.49
CA ILE A 693 -1.01 24.06 14.69
C ILE A 693 -2.45 24.50 14.43
N ASN A 694 -3.37 23.55 14.49
CA ASN A 694 -4.78 23.73 14.12
C ASN A 694 -4.93 24.36 12.74
N ARG A 695 -4.16 23.83 11.79
CA ARG A 695 -4.07 24.29 10.39
C ARG A 695 -3.48 25.68 10.20
N SER A 696 -3.14 26.43 11.26
CA SER A 696 -2.47 27.72 11.14
C SER A 696 -0.96 27.54 11.06
N ILE A 697 -0.33 28.13 10.05
CA ILE A 697 1.14 28.17 9.94
C ILE A 697 1.69 28.99 11.10
N VAL A 698 2.49 28.37 11.96
CA VAL A 698 3.09 29.02 13.13
C VAL A 698 4.57 29.32 12.93
N LEU A 699 5.23 28.58 12.05
CA LEU A 699 6.67 28.62 11.84
C LEU A 699 7.02 28.22 10.41
N THR A 700 8.04 28.84 9.85
CA THR A 700 8.61 28.49 8.54
C THR A 700 10.13 28.34 8.64
N ARG A 701 10.69 27.49 7.78
CA ARG A 701 12.12 27.30 7.64
C ARG A 701 12.45 26.99 6.18
N VAL A 702 13.42 27.70 5.63
CA VAL A 702 13.99 27.37 4.33
C VAL A 702 15.12 26.37 4.52
N VAL A 703 15.12 25.30 3.73
CA VAL A 703 16.14 24.25 3.76
C VAL A 703 16.40 23.75 2.33
N PHE A 704 17.56 23.14 2.10
CA PHE A 704 17.73 22.32 0.91
C PHE A 704 16.85 21.08 1.03
N GLU A 705 16.20 20.70 -0.07
CA GLU A 705 15.54 19.42 -0.09
C GLU A 705 16.57 18.28 -0.13
N PRO A 706 16.49 17.30 0.78
CA PRO A 706 17.36 16.14 0.73
C PRO A 706 17.04 15.31 -0.51
N GLU A 707 18.03 14.56 -0.98
CA GLU A 707 17.84 13.59 -2.07
C GLU A 707 16.75 12.58 -1.67
N GLY A 708 15.79 12.35 -2.58
CA GLY A 708 14.59 11.56 -2.31
C GLY A 708 13.54 12.22 -1.40
N GLY A 709 13.72 13.47 -1.00
CA GLY A 709 12.70 14.31 -0.36
C GLY A 709 12.52 14.12 1.15
N TRP A 710 11.60 14.93 1.70
CA TRP A 710 11.30 14.98 3.14
C TRP A 710 10.19 13.99 3.53
N PHE A 711 10.49 13.00 4.36
CA PHE A 711 9.54 12.01 4.87
C PHE A 711 8.89 12.47 6.17
N PRO A 712 7.56 12.53 6.25
CA PRO A 712 6.83 12.67 7.50
C PRO A 712 7.16 11.57 8.52
N ILE A 713 7.44 11.98 9.76
CA ILE A 713 7.71 11.09 10.88
C ILE A 713 6.94 11.55 12.12
N VAL A 714 6.40 10.58 12.85
CA VAL A 714 5.84 10.75 14.18
C VAL A 714 6.63 9.86 15.15
N LEU A 715 7.28 10.47 16.12
CA LEU A 715 7.97 9.75 17.20
C LEU A 715 7.07 9.72 18.43
N LEU A 716 6.69 8.52 18.86
CA LEU A 716 5.97 8.27 20.09
C LEU A 716 6.99 8.06 21.21
N ALA A 717 7.01 8.97 22.17
CA ALA A 717 7.87 8.84 23.34
C ALA A 717 7.43 7.66 24.23
N ALA A 718 8.33 7.20 25.10
CA ALA A 718 8.00 6.16 26.08
C ALA A 718 6.73 6.55 26.89
N GLY A 719 5.75 5.65 26.91
CA GLY A 719 4.46 5.87 27.57
C GLY A 719 3.34 6.42 26.67
N VAL A 720 3.66 7.00 25.51
CA VAL A 720 2.64 7.36 24.51
C VAL A 720 2.19 6.10 23.77
N LYS A 721 0.89 5.82 23.79
CA LYS A 721 0.33 4.58 23.21
C LYS A 721 -0.37 4.81 21.90
N ARG A 722 -0.93 5.99 21.66
CA ARG A 722 -1.77 6.23 20.49
C ARG A 722 -1.44 7.55 19.82
N VAL A 723 -1.63 7.56 18.51
CA VAL A 723 -1.66 8.78 17.72
C VAL A 723 -2.74 8.68 16.66
N GLN A 724 -3.48 9.75 16.46
CA GLN A 724 -4.49 9.84 15.41
C GLN A 724 -3.93 10.66 14.25
N PHE A 725 -4.01 10.14 13.04
CA PHE A 725 -3.60 10.84 11.82
C PHE A 725 -4.80 11.55 11.18
N GLU A 726 -4.54 12.72 10.57
CA GLU A 726 -5.55 13.50 9.87
C GLU A 726 -5.13 13.70 8.41
N PHE A 727 -5.91 13.14 7.50
CA PHE A 727 -5.63 13.14 6.05
C PHE A 727 -6.58 14.06 5.26
N SER A 728 -7.43 14.84 5.92
CA SER A 728 -8.34 15.79 5.25
C SER A 728 -7.62 16.95 4.54
N ALA A 729 -6.31 17.16 4.80
CA ALA A 729 -5.52 18.23 4.19
C ALA A 729 -4.15 17.72 3.73
N ILE A 730 -4.13 16.79 2.76
CA ILE A 730 -2.89 16.28 2.14
C ILE A 730 -2.22 17.29 1.19
N ARG A 731 -2.98 18.28 0.71
CA ARG A 731 -2.50 19.36 -0.15
C ARG A 731 -3.06 20.69 0.36
N ILE A 732 -2.19 21.66 0.59
CA ILE A 732 -2.58 23.03 0.91
C ILE A 732 -2.43 23.85 -0.37
N THR A 733 -3.56 24.27 -0.95
CA THR A 733 -3.61 25.13 -2.14
C THR A 733 -3.75 26.61 -1.79
N GLU A 734 -4.32 26.91 -0.63
CA GLU A 734 -4.45 28.27 -0.10
C GLU A 734 -3.63 28.40 1.19
N HIS A 735 -2.67 29.32 1.19
CA HIS A 735 -1.86 29.61 2.35
C HIS A 735 -1.55 31.11 2.47
N PRO A 736 -1.25 31.60 3.68
CA PRO A 736 -0.97 33.02 3.91
C PRO A 736 0.38 33.49 3.37
N LEU A 737 1.27 32.57 2.96
CA LEU A 737 2.57 32.88 2.36
C LEU A 737 2.35 33.39 0.92
N THR A 738 2.71 34.62 0.60
CA THR A 738 2.65 35.14 -0.78
C THR A 738 3.91 34.77 -1.55
N ASP A 739 3.84 34.71 -2.87
CA ASP A 739 5.02 34.42 -3.72
C ASP A 739 6.16 35.40 -3.44
N ALA A 740 5.84 36.69 -3.30
CA ALA A 740 6.83 37.72 -2.93
C ALA A 740 7.50 37.44 -1.58
N TYR A 741 6.76 36.94 -0.59
CA TYR A 741 7.32 36.59 0.71
C TYR A 741 8.17 35.31 0.63
N MET A 742 7.71 34.30 -0.11
CA MET A 742 8.47 33.07 -0.36
C MET A 742 9.80 33.38 -1.06
N GLU A 743 9.79 34.21 -2.10
CA GLU A 743 11.00 34.62 -2.80
C GLU A 743 11.95 35.45 -1.91
N SER A 744 11.40 36.27 -1.02
CA SER A 744 12.22 36.98 -0.01
C SER A 744 12.93 35.99 0.92
N LEU A 745 12.26 34.92 1.37
CA LEU A 745 12.87 33.89 2.22
C LEU A 745 13.96 33.11 1.48
N ILE A 746 13.73 32.77 0.20
CA ILE A 746 14.71 32.10 -0.66
C ILE A 746 15.93 33.00 -0.87
N THR A 747 15.72 34.28 -1.16
CA THR A 747 16.80 35.25 -1.41
C THR A 747 17.67 35.41 -0.16
N GLU A 748 17.07 35.61 1.02
CA GLU A 748 17.80 35.69 2.30
C GLU A 748 18.64 34.42 2.52
N THR A 749 18.07 33.25 2.24
CA THR A 749 18.75 31.96 2.41
C THR A 749 19.94 31.81 1.46
N LYS A 750 19.78 32.18 0.19
CA LYS A 750 20.87 32.14 -0.80
C LYS A 750 22.01 33.08 -0.43
N GLU A 751 21.71 34.26 0.11
CA GLU A 751 22.73 35.20 0.59
C GLU A 751 23.53 34.64 1.78
N VAL A 752 22.86 33.98 2.73
CA VAL A 752 23.54 33.33 3.86
C VAL A 752 24.37 32.15 3.38
N HIS A 753 23.81 31.32 2.48
CA HIS A 753 24.52 30.18 1.94
C HIS A 753 25.76 30.58 1.12
N ALA A 754 25.69 31.67 0.34
CA ALA A 754 26.86 32.22 -0.35
C ALA A 754 28.00 32.56 0.62
N LYS A 755 27.68 33.11 1.80
CA LYS A 755 28.68 33.38 2.85
C LYS A 755 29.22 32.10 3.49
N GLU A 756 28.40 31.06 3.64
CA GLU A 756 28.89 29.73 4.06
C GLU A 756 29.93 29.19 3.07
N LEU A 757 29.64 29.27 1.77
CA LEU A 757 30.55 28.83 0.71
C LEU A 757 31.86 29.63 0.70
N GLU A 758 31.81 30.95 0.94
CA GLU A 758 33.01 31.79 1.09
C GLU A 758 33.88 31.35 2.28
N LEU A 759 33.27 31.02 3.43
CA LEU A 759 34.01 30.52 4.59
C LEU A 759 34.62 29.14 4.33
N ILE A 760 33.86 28.23 3.72
CA ILE A 760 34.35 26.89 3.36
C ILE A 760 35.53 27.01 2.38
N ALA A 761 35.41 27.89 1.37
CA ALA A 761 36.49 28.16 0.42
C ALA A 761 37.73 28.77 1.10
N ALA A 762 37.55 29.52 2.19
CA ALA A 762 38.61 30.03 3.03
C ALA A 762 39.15 29.01 4.06
N GLY A 763 38.62 27.78 4.08
CA GLY A 763 39.00 26.73 5.04
C GLY A 763 38.54 26.98 6.48
N LYS A 764 37.54 27.85 6.67
CA LYS A 764 36.97 28.22 7.97
C LYS A 764 35.74 27.39 8.33
N ASP A 765 35.40 27.36 9.61
CA ASP A 765 34.17 26.72 10.07
C ASP A 765 32.95 27.61 9.79
N ILE A 766 31.85 27.01 9.32
CA ILE A 766 30.59 27.72 9.07
C ILE A 766 30.00 28.30 10.36
N ASP A 767 30.34 27.72 11.52
CA ASP A 767 29.92 28.21 12.83
C ASP A 767 30.50 29.62 13.13
N GLU A 768 31.54 30.07 12.42
CA GLU A 768 32.07 31.45 12.53
C GLU A 768 31.08 32.53 12.08
N LEU A 769 30.03 32.18 11.31
CA LEU A 769 28.95 33.11 10.98
C LEU A 769 28.17 33.58 12.21
N ASN A 770 28.28 32.87 13.35
CA ASN A 770 27.55 33.16 14.58
C ASN A 770 26.03 33.21 14.39
N ILE A 771 25.50 32.52 13.38
CA ILE A 771 24.06 32.42 13.12
C ILE A 771 23.48 31.39 14.07
N LYS A 772 22.58 31.81 14.96
CA LYS A 772 21.87 30.84 15.80
C LYS A 772 20.87 30.10 14.91
N LYS A 773 20.84 28.76 14.99
CA LYS A 773 19.87 27.93 14.24
C LYS A 773 18.40 28.36 14.45
N THR A 774 18.08 28.98 15.58
CA THR A 774 16.75 29.54 15.87
C THR A 774 16.39 30.77 15.03
N ASP A 775 17.38 31.51 14.52
CA ASP A 775 17.18 32.73 13.73
C ASP A 775 16.85 32.41 12.26
N LEU A 776 17.15 31.19 11.84
CA LEU A 776 16.78 30.60 10.55
C LEU A 776 15.32 30.11 10.52
N MET A 777 14.66 30.03 11.69
CA MET A 777 13.23 29.76 11.77
C MET A 777 12.49 31.10 11.78
N LYS A 778 11.59 31.32 10.83
CA LYS A 778 10.86 32.58 10.70
C LYS A 778 9.40 32.39 11.11
N TYR A 779 8.93 33.31 11.94
CA TYR A 779 7.50 33.47 12.22
C TYR A 779 6.83 34.18 11.05
N LEU A 780 5.55 33.89 10.85
CA LEU A 780 4.75 34.72 9.97
C LEU A 780 4.71 36.17 10.51
N PRO A 781 4.92 37.17 9.65
CA PRO A 781 4.67 38.57 9.99
C PRO A 781 3.25 38.76 10.54
N GLU A 782 3.09 39.58 11.59
CA GLU A 782 1.78 39.85 12.22
C GLU A 782 0.75 40.35 11.19
N GLU A 783 1.18 41.11 10.17
CA GLU A 783 0.33 41.57 9.08
C GLU A 783 -0.26 40.43 8.25
N ILE A 784 0.53 39.38 8.00
CA ILE A 784 0.10 38.20 7.25
C ILE A 784 -0.87 37.38 8.10
N VAL A 785 -0.55 37.22 9.39
CA VAL A 785 -1.40 36.53 10.38
C VAL A 785 -2.76 37.22 10.52
N GLU A 786 -2.79 38.55 10.65
CA GLU A 786 -4.05 39.28 10.85
C GLU A 786 -4.89 39.28 9.57
N LYS A 787 -4.26 39.37 8.39
CA LYS A 787 -4.96 39.20 7.10
C LYS A 787 -5.59 37.82 6.97
N ASP A 788 -4.88 36.77 7.35
CA ASP A 788 -5.41 35.41 7.35
C ASP A 788 -6.58 35.28 8.34
N ARG A 789 -6.41 35.82 9.56
CA ARG A 789 -7.45 35.83 10.59
C ARG A 789 -8.73 36.53 10.12
N LEU A 790 -8.61 37.68 9.47
CA LEU A 790 -9.74 38.43 8.92
C LEU A 790 -10.44 37.66 7.80
N LYS A 791 -9.68 37.08 6.86
CA LYS A 791 -10.24 36.21 5.81
C LYS A 791 -11.01 35.02 6.39
N ASN A 792 -10.53 34.44 7.49
CA ASN A 792 -11.16 33.30 8.14
C ASN A 792 -12.44 33.65 8.91
N LEU A 793 -12.57 34.90 9.37
CA LEU A 793 -13.78 35.42 10.00
C LEU A 793 -14.89 35.71 8.97
N GLU A 794 -14.52 36.03 7.73
CA GLU A 794 -15.46 36.36 6.65
C GLU A 794 -16.04 35.13 5.94
N ARG A 795 -15.45 33.93 6.12
CA ARG A 795 -15.94 32.71 5.46
C ARG A 795 -17.19 32.14 6.16
N PRO A 796 -18.25 31.81 5.41
CA PRO A 796 -19.45 31.19 5.98
C PRO A 796 -19.11 29.82 6.60
N ALA A 797 -19.74 29.50 7.73
CA ALA A 797 -19.46 28.28 8.51
C ALA A 797 -19.65 26.95 7.75
N ASN A 798 -20.22 26.99 6.54
CA ASN A 798 -20.56 25.84 5.70
C ASN A 798 -19.65 25.66 4.47
N ALA A 799 -18.49 26.33 4.39
CA ALA A 799 -17.55 26.13 3.27
C ALA A 799 -17.07 24.67 3.17
N LYS A 800 -16.97 24.14 1.94
CA LYS A 800 -16.73 22.72 1.63
C LYS A 800 -15.46 22.18 2.30
N MET A 801 -15.56 20.96 2.82
CA MET A 801 -14.51 20.28 3.60
C MET A 801 -13.26 19.90 2.78
N SER A 802 -13.30 19.98 1.44
CA SER A 802 -12.15 19.78 0.55
C SER A 802 -11.28 21.02 0.37
N ASP A 803 -11.81 22.20 0.68
CA ASP A 803 -11.09 23.49 0.63
C ASP A 803 -10.85 23.94 2.07
N VAL A 804 -9.89 23.29 2.73
CA VAL A 804 -9.62 23.52 4.15
C VAL A 804 -8.83 24.80 4.34
N VAL A 805 -9.38 25.73 5.13
CA VAL A 805 -8.70 26.96 5.54
C VAL A 805 -8.58 27.10 7.06
N MET A 806 -7.48 27.76 7.47
CA MET A 806 -6.82 27.76 8.76
C MET A 806 -7.68 28.35 9.91
N LYS A 807 -7.47 27.93 11.17
CA LYS A 807 -8.15 28.52 12.36
C LYS A 807 -7.13 28.98 13.42
N ALA A 808 -7.10 30.28 13.69
CA ALA A 808 -6.04 30.96 14.43
C ALA A 808 -6.06 30.88 15.98
N LYS A 809 -6.80 29.97 16.64
CA LYS A 809 -7.02 30.05 18.11
C LYS A 809 -5.82 29.63 19.00
N GLY A 810 -4.75 29.05 18.46
CA GLY A 810 -3.57 28.59 19.22
C GLY A 810 -2.31 29.47 19.12
N LEU A 811 -2.31 30.45 18.21
CA LEU A 811 -1.08 31.14 17.79
C LEU A 811 -0.51 32.08 18.87
N ASP A 812 -1.36 32.81 19.59
CA ASP A 812 -0.93 33.84 20.55
C ASP A 812 -0.12 33.27 21.72
N ASN A 813 -0.46 32.07 22.20
CA ASN A 813 0.25 31.42 23.30
C ASN A 813 1.62 30.89 22.84
N PHE A 814 1.70 30.36 21.62
CA PHE A 814 2.96 29.89 21.04
C PHE A 814 3.94 31.04 20.76
N GLN A 815 3.47 32.11 20.12
CA GLN A 815 4.30 33.29 19.84
C GLN A 815 4.79 33.96 21.14
N LYS A 816 3.96 34.02 22.19
CA LYS A 816 4.38 34.54 23.50
C LYS A 816 5.41 33.65 24.18
N ALA A 817 5.25 32.32 24.15
CA ALA A 817 6.21 31.39 24.74
C ALA A 817 7.59 31.55 24.10
N VAL A 818 7.68 31.65 22.77
CA VAL A 818 8.99 31.77 22.10
C VAL A 818 9.56 33.19 22.15
N LYS A 819 8.73 34.23 22.15
CA LYS A 819 9.21 35.62 22.36
C LYS A 819 9.82 35.77 23.75
N GLY A 820 9.21 35.19 24.78
CA GLY A 820 9.77 35.12 26.13
C GLY A 820 11.16 34.46 26.19
N PHE A 821 11.43 33.47 25.34
CA PHE A 821 12.74 32.81 25.28
C PHE A 821 13.86 33.72 24.75
N ARG A 822 13.60 34.50 23.68
CA ARG A 822 14.59 35.48 23.18
C ARG A 822 15.00 36.45 24.29
N ASP A 823 14.02 36.91 25.08
CA ASP A 823 14.23 37.88 26.15
C ASP A 823 14.91 37.30 27.41
N ILE A 824 14.78 35.99 27.67
CA ILE A 824 15.40 35.31 28.83
C ILE A 824 16.85 34.90 28.53
N LYS A 825 17.16 34.49 27.30
CA LYS A 825 18.51 34.01 26.93
C LYS A 825 19.52 35.16 26.78
N ASP A 826 19.06 36.33 26.36
CA ASP A 826 19.89 37.56 26.36
C ASP A 826 20.29 38.00 27.78
N LYS A 827 19.68 37.43 28.83
CA LYS A 827 20.04 37.63 30.25
C LYS A 827 21.02 36.59 30.80
N GLY A 828 21.62 35.73 29.95
CA GLY A 828 22.69 34.82 30.35
C GLY A 828 22.27 33.65 31.26
N GLN A 829 20.97 33.41 31.44
CA GLN A 829 20.49 32.19 32.11
C GLN A 829 20.43 31.06 31.08
N GLY A 830 21.26 30.03 31.28
CA GLY A 830 21.26 28.83 30.46
C GLY A 830 19.99 28.00 30.67
N SER A 831 18.88 28.41 30.07
CA SER A 831 17.69 27.56 29.95
C SER A 831 17.86 26.62 28.76
N LYS A 832 17.75 25.31 29.03
CA LYS A 832 17.61 24.27 28.00
C LYS A 832 16.13 24.16 27.65
N ALA A 833 15.69 24.81 26.57
CA ALA A 833 14.38 24.60 25.95
C ALA A 833 14.60 24.35 24.44
N CYS A 834 14.20 23.20 23.91
CA CYS A 834 12.84 22.89 23.43
C CYS A 834 12.44 23.56 22.10
N VAL A 835 13.40 23.62 21.18
CA VAL A 835 13.28 22.97 19.87
C VAL A 835 14.49 22.05 19.86
N ILE A 836 14.33 20.75 20.08
CA ILE A 836 15.49 19.87 19.93
C ILE A 836 15.81 19.90 18.43
N LEU A 837 16.96 20.44 18.04
CA LEU A 837 17.45 20.43 16.66
C LEU A 837 18.13 19.09 16.42
#